data_AF-A0AB38MU68-F1
#
_entry.id   AF-A0AB38MU68-F1
#
_cell.length_a   1.000
_cell.length_b   1.000
_cell.length_c   1.000
_cell.angle_alpha   90.00
_cell.angle_beta   90.00
_cell.angle_gamma   90.00
#
_symmetry.space_group_name_H-M   'P 1'
#
loop_
_entity.id
_entity.type
_entity.pdbx_description
1 polymer ?
#
loop_
_entity_poly.entity_id
_entity_poly.type
_entity_poly.pdbx_seq_one_letter_code
_entity_poly.pdbx_strand_id
1 'polypeptide(L)'
;MQVPFVGFNPVGTADHMAALGVFGLLQLVAFTTLVHSHLPSKQQFETLLKATLIAGSALGIVGMAFASQKGIIAPWTGRFYSLWDTGYAKVHIPIVASVSEHQPTSWPSFFFDLQMLIYLFPAGVYFCFRSLSDHVKGEASVFVIIYSLFGSYFASVMVRLMLTLTPIVCVASAVALSTLLDSYIQEPAETEQVAQDTSEKKDKKTKKDKKDKSIEATHAKIIQKIQEKTGIKAPDARLLVIVNVLLMLVLFVFHSTWVTSNAYSSPSVVLASKTPQGDTLIIDDFREAYNWLNQTTSEDAVVGSWWDYGYQLAGMAGRTTLVDNNTWNNTHIATVGKIMASPEEVSYDILRKHDVTHLLVVFGGLLGYSGDDINKFLWMVRIAEGIWPDEIHERDYFTPRGEFRMDEGAAPAMKNSLLYKMVYHKFADLFGSRPAVDRVRQVKLPKVGPELDSLDEAFTSENWLVRIYEVKEPDFLGRSFKDAKAFNEGKLRTRFYFSDLAAKREARLKTQQKRQEAENVDARPTELSTEVPTEASSSSIPQDSVRALARFVWMKDHKRTLGDNEWGQPVEDMYDAYDNYTEEQKIGLGNKAKEFFDFFTQGGKDREAMSRYNLSISYIMRMLCKIQTNGFALSGSDFMEIGTAICPLAACINHNQEYNSTVLFTQEDNRLSVVTFKGIEKGDEITTTYVDGAEPWDVQRNQLLKQYLFDIGPGPDTDSKVDAFDQHEGQKVALKLAKPLQSAEKWMTSGKIPLQSLNLY
;
A
#
# COMPACT_ATOMS: atom_id res chain seq x y z
N MET A 1 -19.38 -19.52 -7.61
CA MET A 1 -19.73 -18.24 -8.26
C MET A 1 -20.80 -17.44 -7.50
N GLN A 2 -21.65 -18.07 -6.68
CA GLN A 2 -22.69 -17.35 -5.91
C GLN A 2 -22.15 -16.51 -4.74
N VAL A 3 -21.00 -16.91 -4.17
CA VAL A 3 -20.34 -16.14 -3.10
C VAL A 3 -19.70 -14.88 -3.71
N PRO A 4 -20.10 -13.65 -3.29
CA PRO A 4 -19.64 -12.41 -3.91
C PRO A 4 -18.12 -12.25 -3.95
N PHE A 5 -17.44 -12.60 -2.85
CA PHE A 5 -15.96 -12.55 -2.76
C PHE A 5 -15.26 -13.48 -3.76
N VAL A 6 -15.86 -14.64 -4.06
CA VAL A 6 -15.31 -15.60 -5.01
C VAL A 6 -15.64 -15.20 -6.44
N GLY A 7 -16.82 -14.62 -6.68
CA GLY A 7 -17.25 -14.13 -7.99
C GLY A 7 -16.98 -15.14 -9.11
N PHE A 8 -16.23 -14.69 -10.13
CA PHE A 8 -15.85 -15.49 -11.29
C PHE A 8 -14.44 -16.10 -11.20
N ASN A 9 -13.77 -16.02 -10.04
CA ASN A 9 -12.44 -16.59 -9.84
C ASN A 9 -12.33 -18.07 -10.26
N PRO A 10 -13.35 -18.95 -10.05
CA PRO A 10 -13.26 -20.35 -10.46
C PRO A 10 -13.08 -20.60 -11.96
N VAL A 11 -13.37 -19.61 -12.82
CA VAL A 11 -13.16 -19.69 -14.27
C VAL A 11 -12.03 -18.76 -14.73
N GLY A 12 -11.82 -17.65 -14.03
CA GLY A 12 -10.83 -16.64 -14.40
C GLY A 12 -9.42 -16.84 -13.83
N THR A 13 -9.20 -17.73 -12.85
CA THR A 13 -7.90 -17.88 -12.16
C THR A 13 -7.24 -19.23 -12.43
N ALA A 14 -5.90 -19.23 -12.48
CA ALA A 14 -5.10 -20.44 -12.71
C ALA A 14 -5.32 -21.54 -11.65
N ASP A 15 -5.60 -21.15 -10.40
CA ASP A 15 -5.73 -22.07 -9.25
C ASP A 15 -6.85 -23.11 -9.45
N HIS A 16 -7.90 -22.76 -10.19
CA HIS A 16 -9.06 -23.62 -10.42
C HIS A 16 -8.99 -24.39 -11.75
N MET A 17 -8.00 -24.11 -12.60
CA MET A 17 -7.87 -24.73 -13.92
C MET A 17 -7.58 -26.23 -13.85
N ALA A 18 -6.95 -26.70 -12.77
CA ALA A 18 -6.75 -28.14 -12.55
C ALA A 18 -8.09 -28.89 -12.48
N ALA A 19 -9.09 -28.35 -11.79
CA ALA A 19 -10.42 -28.97 -11.69
C ALA A 19 -11.13 -29.00 -13.05
N LEU A 20 -11.06 -27.90 -13.81
CA LEU A 20 -11.66 -27.80 -15.15
C LEU A 20 -10.96 -28.75 -16.13
N GLY A 21 -9.63 -28.86 -16.07
CA GLY A 21 -8.84 -29.78 -16.88
C GLY A 21 -9.17 -31.25 -16.58
N VAL A 22 -9.26 -31.64 -15.31
CA VAL A 22 -9.66 -33.01 -14.92
C VAL A 22 -11.10 -33.30 -15.30
N PHE A 23 -12.01 -32.33 -15.15
CA PHE A 23 -13.39 -32.48 -15.60
C PHE A 23 -13.47 -32.72 -17.12
N GLY A 24 -12.76 -31.93 -17.92
CA GLY A 24 -12.67 -32.12 -19.37
C GLY A 24 -12.09 -33.48 -19.75
N LEU A 25 -11.02 -33.91 -19.07
CA LEU A 25 -10.42 -35.23 -19.25
C LEU A 25 -11.42 -36.35 -18.94
N LEU A 26 -12.19 -36.22 -17.86
CA LEU A 26 -13.20 -37.20 -17.46
C LEU A 26 -14.29 -37.34 -18.52
N GLN A 27 -14.76 -36.24 -19.12
CA GLN A 27 -15.71 -36.28 -20.24
C GLN A 27 -15.14 -37.01 -21.46
N LEU A 28 -13.87 -36.74 -21.80
CA LEU A 28 -13.19 -37.43 -22.91
C LEU A 28 -13.06 -38.93 -22.64
N VAL A 29 -12.65 -39.31 -21.43
CA VAL A 29 -12.52 -40.71 -21.02
C VAL A 29 -13.89 -41.40 -21.06
N ALA A 30 -14.93 -40.81 -20.47
CA ALA A 30 -16.28 -41.35 -20.45
C ALA A 30 -16.85 -41.53 -21.87
N PHE A 31 -16.67 -40.54 -22.74
CA PHE A 31 -17.07 -40.63 -24.15
C PHE A 31 -16.31 -41.76 -24.87
N THR A 32 -15.01 -41.88 -24.63
CA THR A 32 -14.20 -42.95 -25.24
C THR A 32 -14.63 -44.33 -24.72
N THR A 33 -14.96 -44.47 -23.42
CA THR A 33 -15.52 -45.70 -22.85
C THR A 33 -16.91 -46.03 -23.42
N LEU A 34 -17.75 -45.03 -23.70
CA LEU A 34 -19.03 -45.24 -24.39
C LEU A 34 -18.79 -45.78 -25.81
N VAL A 35 -17.87 -45.16 -26.55
CA VAL A 35 -17.47 -45.59 -27.90
C VAL A 35 -16.89 -47.01 -27.89
N HIS A 36 -16.15 -47.40 -26.84
CA HIS A 36 -15.67 -48.78 -26.63
C HIS A 36 -16.80 -49.80 -26.65
N SER A 37 -17.91 -49.50 -25.97
CA SER A 37 -19.02 -50.44 -25.83
C SER A 37 -19.74 -50.73 -27.15
N HIS A 38 -19.52 -49.90 -28.19
CA HIS A 38 -20.17 -50.00 -29.49
C HIS A 38 -19.22 -50.44 -30.63
N LEU A 39 -17.91 -50.60 -30.38
CA LEU A 39 -16.91 -50.99 -31.40
C LEU A 39 -16.40 -52.44 -31.18
N PRO A 40 -16.35 -53.28 -32.22
CA PRO A 40 -16.01 -54.70 -32.08
C PRO A 40 -14.51 -55.04 -32.03
N SER A 41 -13.58 -54.12 -32.33
CA SER A 41 -12.13 -54.42 -32.39
C SER A 41 -11.34 -53.75 -31.24
N LYS A 42 -10.72 -54.58 -30.37
CA LYS A 42 -9.93 -54.11 -29.21
C LYS A 42 -8.69 -53.31 -29.60
N GLN A 43 -8.03 -53.65 -30.71
CA GLN A 43 -6.76 -53.02 -31.13
C GLN A 43 -6.94 -51.63 -31.78
N GLN A 44 -7.95 -51.45 -32.63
CA GLN A 44 -8.22 -50.13 -33.22
C GLN A 44 -8.74 -49.18 -32.15
N PHE A 45 -9.49 -49.70 -31.18
CA PHE A 45 -9.98 -48.94 -30.03
C PHE A 45 -8.85 -48.47 -29.10
N GLU A 46 -7.91 -49.33 -28.69
CA GLU A 46 -6.79 -48.91 -27.85
C GLU A 46 -5.94 -47.82 -28.50
N THR A 47 -5.75 -47.92 -29.82
CA THR A 47 -4.99 -46.94 -30.61
C THR A 47 -5.75 -45.62 -30.70
N LEU A 48 -7.07 -45.66 -30.94
CA LEU A 48 -7.93 -44.48 -30.95
C LEU A 48 -7.98 -43.82 -29.57
N LEU A 49 -8.12 -44.59 -28.50
CA LEU A 49 -8.16 -44.08 -27.12
C LEU A 49 -6.86 -43.37 -26.75
N LYS A 50 -5.70 -43.97 -27.03
CA LYS A 50 -4.40 -43.33 -26.81
C LYS A 50 -4.25 -42.07 -27.67
N ALA A 51 -4.65 -42.12 -28.93
CA ALA A 51 -4.56 -40.97 -29.85
C ALA A 51 -5.46 -39.80 -29.40
N THR A 52 -6.72 -40.07 -29.05
CA THR A 52 -7.67 -39.03 -28.58
C THR A 52 -7.27 -38.47 -27.21
N LEU A 53 -6.76 -39.31 -26.30
CA LEU A 53 -6.27 -38.85 -24.99
C LEU A 53 -5.05 -37.94 -25.15
N ILE A 54 -4.07 -38.34 -25.97
CA ILE A 54 -2.85 -37.56 -26.21
C ILE A 54 -3.19 -36.27 -26.98
N ALA A 55 -3.97 -36.36 -28.06
CA ALA A 55 -4.35 -35.20 -28.86
C ALA A 55 -5.23 -34.23 -28.07
N GLY A 56 -6.20 -34.73 -27.31
CA GLY A 56 -7.06 -33.93 -26.44
C GLY A 56 -6.29 -33.24 -25.31
N SER A 57 -5.36 -33.95 -24.67
CA SER A 57 -4.49 -33.37 -23.64
C SER A 57 -3.55 -32.32 -24.22
N ALA A 58 -2.96 -32.58 -25.38
CA ALA A 58 -2.09 -31.62 -26.07
C ALA A 58 -2.86 -30.35 -26.49
N LEU A 59 -4.06 -30.51 -27.07
CA LEU A 59 -4.96 -29.39 -27.39
C LEU A 59 -5.37 -28.62 -26.14
N GLY A 60 -5.66 -29.31 -25.04
CA GLY A 60 -5.99 -28.68 -23.75
C GLY A 60 -4.83 -27.86 -23.19
N ILE A 61 -3.61 -28.39 -23.20
CA ILE A 61 -2.40 -27.69 -22.74
C ILE A 61 -2.11 -26.47 -23.62
N VAL A 62 -2.18 -26.62 -24.95
CA VAL A 62 -1.97 -25.50 -25.89
C VAL A 62 -3.05 -24.43 -25.71
N GLY A 63 -4.31 -24.84 -25.54
CA GLY A 63 -5.43 -23.93 -25.28
C GLY A 63 -5.26 -23.16 -23.98
N MET A 64 -4.83 -23.83 -22.89
CA MET A 64 -4.54 -23.16 -21.62
C MET A 64 -3.35 -22.21 -21.70
N ALA A 65 -2.27 -22.62 -22.37
CA ALA A 65 -1.10 -21.77 -22.57
C ALA A 65 -1.46 -20.50 -23.37
N PHE A 66 -2.25 -20.65 -24.42
CA PHE A 66 -2.75 -19.53 -25.21
C PHE A 66 -3.68 -18.61 -24.41
N ALA A 67 -4.60 -19.17 -23.62
CA ALA A 67 -5.52 -18.42 -22.78
C ALA A 67 -4.80 -17.65 -21.65
N SER A 68 -3.73 -18.24 -21.10
CA SER A 68 -2.87 -17.59 -20.11
C SER A 68 -2.02 -16.48 -20.74
N GLN A 69 -1.42 -16.70 -21.91
CA GLN A 69 -0.66 -15.66 -22.62
C GLN A 69 -1.52 -14.46 -23.05
N LYS A 70 -2.79 -14.70 -23.44
CA LYS A 70 -3.74 -13.64 -23.77
C LYS A 70 -4.31 -12.91 -22.55
N GLY A 71 -3.96 -13.32 -21.33
CA GLY A 71 -4.46 -12.71 -20.10
C GLY A 71 -5.94 -12.96 -19.81
N ILE A 72 -6.56 -13.94 -20.48
CA ILE A 72 -7.95 -14.35 -20.20
C ILE A 72 -8.01 -15.09 -18.85
N ILE A 73 -6.96 -15.87 -18.54
CA ILE A 73 -6.78 -16.53 -17.26
C ILE A 73 -5.72 -15.76 -16.47
N ALA A 74 -6.11 -15.23 -15.31
CA ALA A 74 -5.21 -14.57 -14.38
C ALA A 74 -4.20 -15.58 -13.82
N PRO A 75 -2.92 -15.18 -13.66
CA PRO A 75 -1.90 -16.03 -13.06
C PRO A 75 -2.18 -16.29 -11.58
N TRP A 76 -1.39 -17.19 -10.99
CA TRP A 76 -1.42 -17.53 -9.57
C TRP A 76 -1.27 -16.27 -8.73
N THR A 77 -2.07 -16.16 -7.67
CA THR A 77 -1.94 -15.03 -6.74
C THR A 77 -0.63 -15.15 -5.94
N GLY A 78 -0.04 -14.01 -5.55
CA GLY A 78 1.25 -14.00 -4.85
C GLY A 78 1.30 -14.84 -3.57
N ARG A 79 0.18 -14.97 -2.85
CA ARG A 79 0.07 -15.82 -1.64
C ARG A 79 0.10 -17.32 -1.97
N PHE A 80 -0.54 -17.77 -3.04
CA PHE A 80 -0.44 -19.18 -3.47
C PHE A 80 0.92 -19.46 -4.12
N TYR A 81 1.44 -18.51 -4.89
CA TYR A 81 2.74 -18.65 -5.53
C TYR A 81 3.88 -18.77 -4.51
N SER A 82 3.80 -18.09 -3.37
CA SER A 82 4.82 -18.21 -2.30
C SER A 82 4.88 -19.59 -1.64
N LEU A 83 3.83 -20.40 -1.77
CA LEU A 83 3.86 -21.80 -1.28
C LEU A 83 4.66 -22.70 -2.23
N TRP A 84 4.79 -22.32 -3.49
CA TRP A 84 5.61 -23.01 -4.48
C TRP A 84 7.04 -22.47 -4.49
N ASP A 85 7.19 -21.15 -4.65
CA ASP A 85 8.46 -20.44 -4.52
C ASP A 85 8.56 -19.74 -3.16
N THR A 86 9.15 -20.46 -2.20
CA THR A 86 9.35 -19.98 -0.83
C THR A 86 10.21 -18.72 -0.71
N GLY A 87 11.00 -18.37 -1.74
CA GLY A 87 11.81 -17.14 -1.75
C GLY A 87 11.03 -15.91 -2.22
N TYR A 88 9.97 -16.09 -3.00
CA TYR A 88 9.26 -15.00 -3.68
C TYR A 88 8.68 -13.97 -2.72
N ALA A 89 7.99 -14.43 -1.67
CA ALA A 89 7.35 -13.53 -0.69
C ALA A 89 8.37 -12.64 0.03
N LYS A 90 9.53 -13.20 0.42
CA LYS A 90 10.55 -12.47 1.17
C LYS A 90 11.17 -11.33 0.35
N VAL A 91 11.28 -11.49 -0.96
CA VAL A 91 11.93 -10.53 -1.85
C VAL A 91 10.94 -9.49 -2.39
N HIS A 92 9.76 -9.94 -2.83
CA HIS A 92 8.84 -9.08 -3.59
C HIS A 92 7.64 -8.59 -2.78
N ILE A 93 7.25 -9.27 -1.70
CA ILE A 93 6.06 -8.93 -0.92
C ILE A 93 6.37 -9.02 0.58
N PRO A 94 7.12 -8.06 1.15
CA PRO A 94 7.57 -8.12 2.54
C PRO A 94 6.41 -8.23 3.54
N ILE A 95 5.22 -7.72 3.21
CA ILE A 95 4.00 -7.85 4.02
C ILE A 95 3.66 -9.33 4.26
N VAL A 96 3.72 -10.17 3.22
CA VAL A 96 3.39 -11.60 3.35
C VAL A 96 4.44 -12.32 4.19
N ALA A 97 5.72 -11.95 4.07
CA ALA A 97 6.79 -12.54 4.86
C ALA A 97 6.80 -12.06 6.34
N SER A 98 6.22 -10.90 6.63
CA SER A 98 6.18 -10.32 7.98
C SER A 98 5.28 -11.08 8.96
N VAL A 99 4.28 -11.81 8.44
CA VAL A 99 3.35 -12.61 9.26
C VAL A 99 4.07 -13.84 9.79
N SER A 100 4.12 -13.98 11.12
CA SER A 100 4.80 -15.11 11.79
C SER A 100 4.22 -16.48 11.37
N GLU A 101 2.92 -16.56 11.11
CA GLU A 101 2.23 -17.78 10.65
C GLU A 101 2.70 -18.28 9.28
N HIS A 102 3.32 -17.40 8.48
CA HIS A 102 3.78 -17.72 7.13
C HIS A 102 5.19 -18.31 7.12
N GLN A 103 5.84 -18.39 8.28
CA GLN A 103 7.16 -18.98 8.41
C GLN A 103 7.11 -20.51 8.26
N PRO A 104 8.22 -21.14 7.88
CA PRO A 104 8.32 -22.59 7.81
C PRO A 104 8.27 -23.24 9.19
N THR A 105 7.71 -24.46 9.23
CA THR A 105 7.52 -25.21 10.48
C THR A 105 8.77 -25.99 10.84
N SER A 106 9.22 -25.85 12.09
CA SER A 106 10.34 -26.65 12.61
C SER A 106 9.86 -28.00 13.15
N TRP A 107 10.73 -29.02 13.18
CA TRP A 107 10.38 -30.35 13.67
C TRP A 107 9.83 -30.37 15.12
N PRO A 108 10.27 -29.51 16.07
CA PRO A 108 9.70 -29.49 17.41
C PRO A 108 8.23 -29.09 17.39
N SER A 109 7.80 -28.20 16.49
CA SER A 109 6.40 -27.82 16.34
C SER A 109 5.54 -29.02 15.91
N PHE A 110 6.01 -29.83 14.94
CA PHE A 110 5.31 -31.05 14.53
C PHE A 110 5.12 -32.03 15.69
N PHE A 111 6.16 -32.22 16.52
CA PHE A 111 6.07 -33.08 17.69
C PHE A 111 5.18 -32.48 18.78
N PHE A 112 5.31 -31.18 19.02
CA PHE A 112 4.53 -30.45 20.02
C PHE A 112 3.02 -30.55 19.75
N ASP A 113 2.62 -30.47 18.47
CA ASP A 113 1.21 -30.53 18.06
C ASP A 113 0.66 -31.96 17.95
N LEU A 114 1.47 -32.91 17.44
CA LEU A 114 0.98 -34.24 17.05
C LEU A 114 1.43 -35.38 17.98
N GLN A 115 2.43 -35.15 18.83
CA GLN A 115 3.00 -36.10 19.79
C GLN A 115 3.21 -37.51 19.20
N MET A 116 2.42 -38.51 19.61
CA MET A 116 2.58 -39.88 19.14
C MET A 116 2.15 -40.08 17.68
N LEU A 117 1.27 -39.22 17.17
CA LEU A 117 0.68 -39.37 15.83
C LEU A 117 1.73 -39.18 14.74
N ILE A 118 2.79 -38.41 15.01
CA ILE A 118 3.86 -38.19 14.02
C ILE A 118 4.58 -39.49 13.64
N TYR A 119 4.66 -40.45 14.56
CA TYR A 119 5.30 -41.76 14.32
C TYR A 119 4.35 -42.77 13.70
N LEU A 120 3.06 -42.70 14.06
CA LEU A 120 2.02 -43.57 13.53
C LEU A 120 1.59 -43.16 12.11
N PHE A 121 1.77 -41.89 11.76
CA PHE A 121 1.37 -41.34 10.47
C PHE A 121 2.02 -42.05 9.26
N PRO A 122 3.36 -42.20 9.17
CA PRO A 122 3.98 -42.94 8.08
C PRO A 122 3.55 -44.41 8.02
N ALA A 123 3.35 -45.05 9.19
CA ALA A 123 2.87 -46.42 9.26
C ALA A 123 1.44 -46.56 8.70
N GLY A 124 0.57 -45.61 9.00
CA GLY A 124 -0.78 -45.54 8.47
C GLY A 124 -0.82 -45.41 6.95
N VAL A 125 -0.01 -44.49 6.42
CA VAL A 125 0.15 -44.31 4.97
C VAL A 125 0.67 -45.59 4.31
N TYR A 126 1.64 -46.28 4.94
CA TYR A 126 2.13 -47.57 4.47
C TYR A 126 1.03 -48.65 4.42
N PHE A 127 0.15 -48.73 5.42
CA PHE A 127 -1.00 -49.64 5.37
C PHE A 127 -1.99 -49.28 4.26
N CYS A 128 -2.23 -47.99 4.00
CA CYS A 128 -3.02 -47.56 2.86
C CYS A 128 -2.42 -48.01 1.52
N PHE A 129 -1.09 -47.99 1.38
CA PHE A 129 -0.43 -48.55 0.19
C PHE A 129 -0.65 -50.06 0.04
N ARG A 130 -0.70 -50.80 1.16
CA ARG A 130 -0.95 -52.25 1.12
C ARG A 130 -2.41 -52.57 0.76
N SER A 131 -3.35 -51.72 1.15
CA SER A 131 -4.78 -51.87 0.85
C SER A 131 -5.17 -51.44 -0.57
N LEU A 132 -4.23 -50.99 -1.41
CA LEU A 132 -4.46 -50.65 -2.83
C LEU A 132 -4.98 -51.82 -3.67
N SER A 133 -4.70 -53.07 -3.26
CA SER A 133 -5.12 -54.27 -4.01
C SER A 133 -6.63 -54.55 -3.92
N ASP A 134 -7.34 -53.96 -2.96
CA ASP A 134 -8.78 -54.13 -2.81
C ASP A 134 -9.52 -53.12 -3.67
N HIS A 135 -10.39 -53.57 -4.59
CA HIS A 135 -11.11 -52.69 -5.52
C HIS A 135 -11.95 -51.58 -4.85
N VAL A 136 -12.49 -51.81 -3.64
CA VAL A 136 -13.33 -50.84 -2.92
C VAL A 136 -12.51 -49.96 -1.96
N LYS A 137 -11.49 -50.54 -1.29
CA LYS A 137 -10.65 -49.80 -0.34
C LYS A 137 -9.52 -49.04 -1.03
N GLY A 138 -9.15 -49.43 -2.25
CA GLY A 138 -8.07 -48.84 -3.02
C GLY A 138 -8.34 -47.37 -3.37
N GLU A 139 -9.55 -47.03 -3.84
CA GLU A 139 -9.88 -45.65 -4.23
C GLU A 139 -9.80 -44.67 -3.04
N ALA A 140 -10.39 -45.05 -1.90
CA ALA A 140 -10.31 -44.25 -0.67
C ALA A 140 -8.87 -44.15 -0.14
N SER A 141 -8.09 -45.22 -0.27
CA SER A 141 -6.68 -45.24 0.14
C SER A 141 -5.83 -44.32 -0.74
N VAL A 142 -6.09 -44.23 -2.05
CA VAL A 142 -5.41 -43.29 -2.96
C VAL A 142 -5.64 -41.84 -2.52
N PHE A 143 -6.88 -41.47 -2.17
CA PHE A 143 -7.17 -40.13 -1.67
C PHE A 143 -6.39 -39.80 -0.40
N VAL A 144 -6.37 -40.73 0.57
CA VAL A 144 -5.64 -40.56 1.84
C VAL A 144 -4.13 -40.40 1.59
N ILE A 145 -3.55 -41.17 0.68
CA ILE A 145 -2.13 -41.08 0.32
C ILE A 145 -1.81 -39.72 -0.30
N ILE A 146 -2.60 -39.28 -1.29
CA ILE A 146 -2.40 -38.00 -1.98
C ILE A 146 -2.53 -36.84 -0.98
N TYR A 147 -3.57 -36.86 -0.15
CA TYR A 147 -3.77 -35.82 0.87
C TYR A 147 -2.65 -35.81 1.91
N SER A 148 -2.19 -36.99 2.35
CA SER A 148 -1.06 -37.11 3.29
C SER A 148 0.23 -36.51 2.69
N LEU A 149 0.51 -36.76 1.42
CA LEU A 149 1.69 -36.25 0.73
C LEU A 149 1.67 -34.72 0.59
N PHE A 150 0.59 -34.18 0.00
CA PHE A 150 0.47 -32.74 -0.22
C PHE A 150 0.29 -31.97 1.09
N GLY A 151 -0.50 -32.50 2.02
CA GLY A 151 -0.67 -31.91 3.35
C GLY A 151 0.65 -31.82 4.11
N SER A 152 1.50 -32.85 4.04
CA SER A 152 2.82 -32.84 4.69
C SER A 152 3.75 -31.80 4.07
N TYR A 153 3.76 -31.69 2.74
CA TYR A 153 4.52 -30.66 2.03
C TYR A 153 4.09 -29.25 2.44
N PHE A 154 2.79 -28.94 2.35
CA PHE A 154 2.29 -27.61 2.67
C PHE A 154 2.48 -27.23 4.15
N ALA A 155 2.29 -28.17 5.09
CA ALA A 155 2.53 -27.92 6.51
C ALA A 155 4.01 -27.68 6.84
N SER A 156 4.95 -28.22 6.04
CA SER A 156 6.39 -27.94 6.20
C SER A 156 6.77 -26.55 5.71
N VAL A 157 6.11 -26.06 4.66
CA VAL A 157 6.36 -24.73 4.08
C VAL A 157 5.78 -23.62 4.95
N MET A 158 4.63 -23.85 5.59
CA MET A 158 3.88 -22.81 6.30
C MET A 158 3.24 -23.35 7.59
N VAL A 159 3.52 -22.72 8.73
CA VAL A 159 2.98 -23.12 10.05
C VAL A 159 1.46 -23.16 10.07
N ARG A 160 0.78 -22.18 9.46
CA ARG A 160 -0.69 -22.15 9.44
C ARG A 160 -1.33 -23.38 8.79
N LEU A 161 -0.65 -24.01 7.84
CA LEU A 161 -1.19 -25.17 7.12
C LEU A 161 -1.10 -26.47 7.91
N MET A 162 -0.45 -26.45 9.09
CA MET A 162 -0.48 -27.54 10.07
C MET A 162 -1.91 -27.92 10.48
N LEU A 163 -2.81 -26.94 10.58
CA LEU A 163 -4.23 -27.17 10.85
C LEU A 163 -4.88 -28.07 9.81
N THR A 164 -4.50 -27.93 8.53
CA THR A 164 -5.03 -28.74 7.43
C THR A 164 -4.39 -30.12 7.32
N LEU A 165 -3.19 -30.32 7.87
CA LEU A 165 -2.53 -31.64 7.96
C LEU A 165 -3.10 -32.49 9.10
N THR A 166 -3.50 -31.87 10.21
CA THR A 166 -3.92 -32.58 11.43
C THR A 166 -5.01 -33.64 11.20
N PRO A 167 -6.10 -33.38 10.44
CA PRO A 167 -7.15 -34.39 10.23
C PRO A 167 -6.64 -35.67 9.54
N ILE A 168 -5.79 -35.54 8.52
CA ILE A 168 -5.30 -36.71 7.78
C ILE A 168 -4.28 -37.50 8.59
N VAL A 169 -3.49 -36.81 9.43
CA VAL A 169 -2.60 -37.45 10.40
C VAL A 169 -3.40 -38.29 11.40
N CYS A 170 -4.50 -37.76 11.94
CA CYS A 170 -5.38 -38.51 12.83
C CYS A 170 -5.97 -39.75 12.15
N VAL A 171 -6.47 -39.62 10.92
CA VAL A 171 -7.06 -40.75 10.16
C VAL A 171 -6.01 -41.83 9.88
N ALA A 172 -4.85 -41.47 9.32
CA ALA A 172 -3.79 -42.44 9.02
C ALA A 172 -3.24 -43.09 10.30
N SER A 173 -3.03 -42.33 11.37
CA SER A 173 -2.59 -42.87 12.65
C SER A 173 -3.63 -43.80 13.27
N ALA A 174 -4.92 -43.48 13.14
CA ALA A 174 -6.00 -44.35 13.59
C ALA A 174 -6.06 -45.65 12.79
N VAL A 175 -5.83 -45.62 11.47
CA VAL A 175 -5.71 -46.84 10.64
C VAL A 175 -4.54 -47.70 11.12
N ALA A 176 -3.37 -47.10 11.36
CA ALA A 176 -2.21 -47.84 11.88
C ALA A 176 -2.45 -48.46 13.26
N LEU A 177 -3.09 -47.71 14.15
CA LEU A 177 -3.37 -48.16 15.50
C LEU A 177 -4.46 -49.23 15.51
N SER A 178 -5.51 -49.07 14.70
CA SER A 178 -6.59 -50.05 14.55
C SER A 178 -6.07 -51.36 13.99
N THR A 179 -5.26 -51.34 12.93
CA THR A 179 -4.72 -52.59 12.34
C THR A 179 -3.77 -53.31 13.29
N LEU A 180 -3.02 -52.55 14.10
CA LEU A 180 -2.21 -53.10 15.18
C LEU A 180 -3.11 -53.74 16.23
N LEU A 181 -4.10 -53.02 16.77
CA LEU A 181 -5.01 -53.55 17.78
C LEU A 181 -5.80 -54.76 17.27
N ASP A 182 -6.34 -54.74 16.06
CA ASP A 182 -7.05 -55.88 15.45
C ASP A 182 -6.16 -57.13 15.37
N SER A 183 -4.87 -56.95 15.07
CA SER A 183 -3.91 -58.06 14.97
C SER A 183 -3.58 -58.71 16.32
N TYR A 184 -3.61 -57.92 17.41
CA TYR A 184 -3.21 -58.38 18.76
C TYR A 184 -4.40 -58.69 19.68
N ILE A 185 -5.58 -58.06 19.49
CA ILE A 185 -6.80 -58.25 20.28
C ILE A 185 -7.60 -59.47 19.81
N GLN A 186 -7.64 -59.77 18.51
CA GLN A 186 -8.36 -60.95 18.04
C GLN A 186 -7.75 -62.23 18.66
N GLU A 187 -8.51 -62.89 19.53
CA GLU A 187 -8.23 -64.27 19.92
C GLU A 187 -8.20 -65.12 18.63
N PRO A 188 -7.23 -66.04 18.48
CA PRO A 188 -7.34 -67.00 17.40
C PRO A 188 -8.68 -67.73 17.60
N ALA A 189 -9.63 -67.51 16.68
CA ALA A 189 -10.84 -68.31 16.65
C ALA A 189 -10.41 -69.77 16.72
N GLU A 190 -10.87 -70.48 17.75
CA GLU A 190 -10.74 -71.92 17.80
C GLU A 190 -11.24 -72.46 16.45
N THR A 191 -10.45 -73.33 15.84
CA THR A 191 -10.71 -73.91 14.52
C THR A 191 -11.92 -74.85 14.59
N GLU A 192 -13.12 -74.33 14.85
CA GLU A 192 -14.38 -75.01 14.64
C GLU A 192 -14.85 -74.67 13.22
N GLN A 193 -14.45 -75.49 12.24
CA GLN A 193 -15.14 -75.80 10.97
C GLN A 193 -14.17 -76.28 9.87
N VAL A 194 -13.47 -77.41 10.08
CA VAL A 194 -13.06 -78.30 8.97
C VAL A 194 -13.05 -79.75 9.48
N ALA A 195 -14.22 -80.28 9.88
CA ALA A 195 -14.37 -81.71 10.20
C ALA A 195 -15.76 -82.29 9.84
N GLN A 196 -16.55 -81.60 9.03
CA GLN A 196 -17.81 -82.11 8.47
C GLN A 196 -17.84 -81.77 6.99
N ASP A 197 -17.22 -82.63 6.18
CA ASP A 197 -17.67 -83.01 4.82
C ASP A 197 -16.51 -83.64 4.07
N THR A 198 -16.33 -84.96 4.25
CA THR A 198 -16.12 -85.94 3.18
C THR A 198 -15.78 -87.30 3.78
N SER A 199 -16.80 -88.00 4.28
CA SER A 199 -16.79 -89.46 4.34
C SER A 199 -17.66 -89.98 3.20
N GLU A 200 -17.06 -90.24 2.02
CA GLU A 200 -17.47 -91.35 1.15
C GLU A 200 -16.55 -91.54 -0.07
N LYS A 201 -16.24 -92.83 -0.32
CA LYS A 201 -15.63 -93.49 -1.50
C LYS A 201 -14.10 -93.61 -1.62
N LYS A 202 -13.66 -94.86 -1.39
CA LYS A 202 -12.46 -95.55 -1.89
C LYS A 202 -12.27 -95.33 -3.40
N ASP A 203 -11.04 -95.19 -3.92
CA ASP A 203 -10.13 -96.28 -4.29
C ASP A 203 -8.80 -95.81 -4.95
N LYS A 204 -7.73 -96.59 -4.70
CA LYS A 204 -6.47 -96.83 -5.48
C LYS A 204 -5.59 -95.66 -5.99
N LYS A 205 -4.40 -95.45 -5.40
CA LYS A 205 -3.08 -95.99 -5.86
C LYS A 205 -1.85 -95.36 -5.14
N THR A 206 -0.86 -96.23 -4.90
CA THR A 206 0.61 -96.06 -4.71
C THR A 206 1.21 -95.48 -3.40
N LYS A 207 1.91 -96.39 -2.71
CA LYS A 207 2.91 -96.18 -1.65
C LYS A 207 4.20 -95.57 -2.24
N LYS A 208 4.45 -94.27 -2.07
CA LYS A 208 5.82 -93.71 -1.97
C LYS A 208 5.94 -92.30 -1.36
N ASP A 209 4.84 -91.59 -1.08
CA ASP A 209 4.89 -90.23 -0.52
C ASP A 209 4.41 -90.11 0.94
N LYS A 210 4.43 -91.21 1.71
CA LYS A 210 3.89 -91.25 3.09
C LYS A 210 4.90 -90.93 4.20
N LYS A 211 6.20 -90.82 3.89
CA LYS A 211 7.24 -90.58 4.90
C LYS A 211 7.63 -89.11 5.01
N ASP A 212 7.76 -88.40 3.88
CA ASP A 212 8.12 -86.97 3.86
C ASP A 212 6.99 -86.06 4.35
N LYS A 213 5.72 -86.37 4.01
CA LYS A 213 4.54 -85.63 4.54
C LYS A 213 4.36 -85.73 6.07
N SER A 214 4.92 -86.77 6.71
CA SER A 214 4.81 -86.93 8.17
C SER A 214 5.86 -86.12 8.93
N ILE A 215 7.03 -85.88 8.33
CA ILE A 215 8.12 -85.09 8.91
C ILE A 215 7.84 -83.61 8.69
N GLU A 216 7.35 -83.20 7.51
CA GLU A 216 6.89 -81.82 7.27
C GLU A 216 5.71 -81.44 8.18
N ALA A 217 4.72 -82.33 8.36
CA ALA A 217 3.59 -82.07 9.25
C ALA A 217 3.99 -82.00 10.74
N THR A 218 5.06 -82.70 11.14
CA THR A 218 5.57 -82.66 12.53
C THR A 218 6.47 -81.44 12.76
N HIS A 219 7.29 -81.06 11.78
CA HIS A 219 8.05 -79.80 11.80
C HIS A 219 7.11 -78.58 11.77
N ALA A 220 6.05 -78.59 10.97
CA ALA A 220 5.04 -77.54 10.95
C ALA A 220 4.34 -77.40 12.32
N LYS A 221 4.01 -78.51 13.00
CA LYS A 221 3.43 -78.50 14.35
C LYS A 221 4.39 -78.02 15.44
N ILE A 222 5.68 -78.31 15.31
CA ILE A 222 6.71 -77.84 16.24
C ILE A 222 6.97 -76.34 16.03
N ILE A 223 7.06 -75.89 14.78
CA ILE A 223 7.18 -74.46 14.43
C ILE A 223 5.94 -73.69 14.90
N GLN A 224 4.74 -74.26 14.74
CA GLN A 224 3.48 -73.67 15.22
C GLN A 224 3.45 -73.56 16.76
N LYS A 225 3.86 -74.60 17.50
CA LYS A 225 3.98 -74.55 18.97
C LYS A 225 5.06 -73.59 19.48
N ILE A 226 6.14 -73.41 18.72
CA ILE A 226 7.17 -72.41 19.03
C ILE A 226 6.62 -71.01 18.74
N GLN A 227 5.93 -70.78 17.62
CA GLN A 227 5.24 -69.52 17.31
C GLN A 227 4.12 -69.17 18.30
N GLU A 228 3.45 -70.16 18.90
CA GLU A 228 2.47 -69.96 19.97
C GLU A 228 3.11 -69.57 21.32
N LYS A 229 4.36 -70.00 21.58
CA LYS A 229 5.09 -69.66 22.82
C LYS A 229 6.04 -68.46 22.73
N THR A 230 6.54 -68.11 21.53
CA THR A 230 7.53 -67.03 21.33
C THR A 230 7.20 -66.09 20.17
N GLY A 231 6.10 -66.30 19.45
CA GLY A 231 5.69 -65.46 18.31
C GLY A 231 4.65 -64.40 18.67
N ILE A 232 4.23 -63.64 17.64
CA ILE A 232 3.21 -62.57 17.67
C ILE A 232 1.86 -63.00 18.32
N LYS A 233 1.64 -64.31 18.48
CA LYS A 233 0.43 -64.90 19.06
C LYS A 233 0.56 -65.33 20.53
N ALA A 234 1.74 -65.21 21.14
CA ALA A 234 1.92 -65.51 22.56
C ALA A 234 1.12 -64.52 23.43
N PRO A 235 0.41 -64.99 24.47
CA PRO A 235 -0.41 -64.13 25.33
C PRO A 235 0.41 -63.04 26.03
N ASP A 236 1.65 -63.34 26.42
CA ASP A 236 2.57 -62.39 27.08
C ASP A 236 2.97 -61.24 26.14
N ALA A 237 3.24 -61.54 24.86
CA ALA A 237 3.60 -60.54 23.86
C ALA A 237 2.40 -59.66 23.48
N ARG A 238 1.19 -60.26 23.37
CA ARG A 238 -0.06 -59.53 23.13
C ARG A 238 -0.37 -58.55 24.26
N LEU A 239 -0.29 -59.01 25.50
CA LEU A 239 -0.54 -58.18 26.67
C LEU A 239 0.46 -57.02 26.74
N LEU A 240 1.74 -57.26 26.50
CA LEU A 240 2.77 -56.22 26.50
C LEU A 240 2.50 -55.13 25.45
N VAL A 241 2.12 -55.52 24.22
CA VAL A 241 1.81 -54.58 23.13
C VAL A 241 0.55 -53.77 23.46
N ILE A 242 -0.52 -54.41 23.95
CA ILE A 242 -1.77 -53.73 24.31
C ILE A 242 -1.54 -52.74 25.45
N VAL A 243 -0.80 -53.13 26.50
CA VAL A 243 -0.45 -52.25 27.63
C VAL A 243 0.42 -51.07 27.15
N ASN A 244 1.37 -51.30 26.25
CA ASN A 244 2.19 -50.23 25.69
C ASN A 244 1.36 -49.23 24.89
N VAL A 245 0.46 -49.71 24.02
CA VAL A 245 -0.47 -48.85 23.27
C VAL A 245 -1.36 -48.06 24.21
N LEU A 246 -1.91 -48.69 25.24
CA LEU A 246 -2.73 -48.00 26.24
C LEU A 246 -1.95 -46.90 26.96
N LEU A 247 -0.70 -47.18 27.35
CA LEU A 247 0.18 -46.19 27.97
C LEU A 247 0.45 -45.01 27.01
N MET A 248 0.72 -45.26 25.73
CA MET A 248 0.91 -44.20 24.74
C MET A 248 -0.34 -43.34 24.57
N LEU A 249 -1.54 -43.95 24.55
CA LEU A 249 -2.81 -43.21 24.48
C LEU A 249 -3.02 -42.32 25.71
N VAL A 250 -2.71 -42.82 26.91
CA VAL A 250 -2.79 -42.05 28.16
C VAL A 250 -1.80 -40.88 28.12
N LEU A 251 -0.55 -41.12 27.72
CA LEU A 251 0.45 -40.06 27.57
C LEU A 251 0.06 -39.01 26.53
N PHE A 252 -0.59 -39.42 25.44
CA PHE A 252 -1.12 -38.51 24.43
C PHE A 252 -2.17 -37.57 25.01
N VAL A 253 -3.13 -38.08 25.80
CA VAL A 253 -4.15 -37.25 26.46
C VAL A 253 -3.50 -36.27 27.45
N PHE A 254 -2.53 -36.72 28.25
CA PHE A 254 -1.80 -35.85 29.17
C PHE A 254 -1.04 -34.74 28.43
N HIS A 255 -0.31 -35.09 27.36
CA HIS A 255 0.41 -34.14 26.53
C HIS A 255 -0.53 -33.11 25.91
N SER A 256 -1.59 -33.55 25.23
CA SER A 256 -2.56 -32.65 24.60
C SER A 256 -3.20 -31.71 25.63
N THR A 257 -3.60 -32.22 26.80
CA THR A 257 -4.18 -31.40 27.86
C THR A 257 -3.18 -30.36 28.38
N TRP A 258 -1.92 -30.78 28.61
CA TRP A 258 -0.87 -29.89 29.09
C TRP A 258 -0.50 -28.80 28.07
N VAL A 259 -0.37 -29.17 26.80
CA VAL A 259 -0.08 -28.23 25.71
C VAL A 259 -1.21 -27.23 25.54
N THR A 260 -2.46 -27.70 25.49
CA THR A 260 -3.63 -26.81 25.38
C THR A 260 -3.69 -25.83 26.56
N SER A 261 -3.48 -26.31 27.79
CA SER A 261 -3.58 -25.49 29.00
C SER A 261 -2.44 -24.48 29.19
N ASN A 262 -1.23 -24.76 28.71
CA ASN A 262 -0.06 -23.92 29.00
C ASN A 262 0.41 -23.07 27.81
N ALA A 263 0.17 -23.52 26.58
CA ALA A 263 0.65 -22.83 25.38
C ALA A 263 -0.47 -22.16 24.60
N TYR A 264 -1.57 -22.87 24.33
CA TYR A 264 -2.62 -22.37 23.45
C TYR A 264 -3.70 -21.53 24.16
N SER A 265 -3.98 -21.80 25.44
CA SER A 265 -4.98 -21.04 26.22
C SER A 265 -4.38 -19.80 26.88
N SER A 266 -3.86 -18.86 26.08
CA SER A 266 -3.37 -17.55 26.55
C SER A 266 -4.09 -16.41 25.81
N PRO A 267 -4.78 -15.50 26.51
CA PRO A 267 -5.37 -14.32 25.87
C PRO A 267 -4.27 -13.35 25.38
N SER A 268 -4.46 -12.77 24.20
CA SER A 268 -3.53 -11.78 23.64
C SER A 268 -3.87 -10.33 24.01
N VAL A 269 -5.09 -10.09 24.51
CA VAL A 269 -5.57 -8.75 24.90
C VAL A 269 -5.17 -8.43 26.34
N VAL A 270 -5.26 -9.42 27.21
CA VAL A 270 -4.95 -9.29 28.63
C VAL A 270 -3.67 -10.07 28.89
N LEU A 271 -2.64 -9.40 29.37
CA LEU A 271 -1.34 -10.02 29.61
C LEU A 271 -1.27 -10.53 31.05
N ALA A 272 -0.94 -11.80 31.24
CA ALA A 272 -0.69 -12.36 32.56
C ALA A 272 0.81 -12.36 32.85
N SER A 273 1.21 -11.69 33.93
CA SER A 273 2.57 -11.72 34.45
C SER A 273 2.60 -12.42 35.81
N LYS A 274 3.68 -13.12 36.13
CA LYS A 274 3.87 -13.74 37.45
C LYS A 274 4.87 -12.93 38.24
N THR A 275 4.48 -12.54 39.46
CA THR A 275 5.40 -11.92 40.40
C THR A 275 6.43 -12.95 40.90
N PRO A 276 7.58 -12.51 41.44
CA PRO A 276 8.55 -13.43 42.06
C PRO A 276 7.98 -14.29 43.19
N GLN A 277 6.84 -13.89 43.78
CA GLN A 277 6.15 -14.59 44.86
C GLN A 277 5.16 -15.64 44.34
N GLY A 278 4.91 -15.69 43.02
CA GLY A 278 4.01 -16.64 42.37
C GLY A 278 2.61 -16.11 42.08
N ASP A 279 2.27 -14.92 42.57
CA ASP A 279 0.97 -14.29 42.30
C ASP A 279 0.87 -13.86 40.83
N THR A 280 -0.30 -14.13 40.22
CA THR A 280 -0.61 -13.72 38.86
C THR A 280 -1.13 -12.29 38.85
N LEU A 281 -0.32 -11.36 38.33
CA LEU A 281 -0.74 -10.00 38.03
C LEU A 281 -1.31 -9.95 36.62
N ILE A 282 -2.50 -9.37 36.50
CA ILE A 282 -3.20 -9.20 35.23
C ILE A 282 -2.95 -7.77 34.76
N ILE A 283 -2.35 -7.62 33.58
CA ILE A 283 -2.04 -6.34 32.95
C ILE A 283 -3.04 -6.14 31.81
N ASP A 284 -3.75 -5.02 31.84
CA ASP A 284 -4.89 -4.75 30.98
C ASP A 284 -4.84 -3.38 30.27
N ASP A 285 -3.61 -2.92 30.01
CA ASP A 285 -3.33 -1.64 29.39
C ASP A 285 -3.99 -1.45 28.00
N PHE A 286 -4.17 -2.54 27.22
CA PHE A 286 -4.85 -2.47 25.92
C PHE A 286 -6.31 -2.02 26.05
N ARG A 287 -7.08 -2.68 26.94
CA ARG A 287 -8.49 -2.30 27.14
C ARG A 287 -8.61 -0.94 27.79
N GLU A 288 -7.71 -0.60 28.71
CA GLU A 288 -7.62 0.73 29.31
C GLU A 288 -7.49 1.82 28.22
N ALA A 289 -6.49 1.69 27.34
CA ALA A 289 -6.23 2.66 26.27
C ALA A 289 -7.37 2.71 25.24
N TYR A 290 -7.92 1.56 24.84
CA TYR A 290 -9.05 1.52 23.90
C TYR A 290 -10.32 2.12 24.49
N ASN A 291 -10.59 1.91 25.78
CA ASN A 291 -11.71 2.56 26.46
C ASN A 291 -11.50 4.06 26.58
N TRP A 292 -10.28 4.51 26.85
CA TRP A 292 -9.96 5.94 26.87
C TRP A 292 -10.22 6.60 25.51
N LEU A 293 -9.79 5.98 24.41
CA LEU A 293 -10.10 6.46 23.05
C LEU A 293 -11.61 6.56 22.85
N ASN A 294 -12.35 5.53 23.24
CA ASN A 294 -13.79 5.47 23.04
C ASN A 294 -14.56 6.55 23.84
N GLN A 295 -14.10 6.89 25.05
CA GLN A 295 -14.81 7.82 25.93
C GLN A 295 -14.37 9.29 25.77
N THR A 296 -13.13 9.52 25.34
CA THR A 296 -12.51 10.86 25.37
C THR A 296 -12.45 11.52 24.00
N THR A 297 -12.22 10.75 22.94
CA THR A 297 -12.07 11.29 21.58
C THR A 297 -13.42 11.45 20.89
N SER A 298 -13.50 12.31 19.87
CA SER A 298 -14.72 12.46 19.05
C SER A 298 -15.02 11.19 18.25
N GLU A 299 -16.29 10.97 17.87
CA GLU A 299 -16.70 9.77 17.12
C GLU A 299 -16.09 9.71 15.71
N ASP A 300 -15.75 10.86 15.14
CA ASP A 300 -15.09 11.03 13.84
C ASP A 300 -13.56 10.98 13.92
N ALA A 301 -12.99 10.82 15.12
CA ALA A 301 -11.55 10.76 15.30
C ALA A 301 -10.93 9.59 14.51
N VAL A 302 -9.97 9.91 13.64
CA VAL A 302 -9.18 8.93 12.89
C VAL A 302 -7.93 8.58 13.68
N VAL A 303 -7.77 7.31 14.01
CA VAL A 303 -6.62 6.76 14.74
C VAL A 303 -5.68 6.06 13.76
N GLY A 304 -4.44 6.53 13.69
CA GLY A 304 -3.34 5.86 12.98
C GLY A 304 -2.59 4.90 13.90
N SER A 305 -2.45 3.65 13.48
CA SER A 305 -1.67 2.62 14.18
C SER A 305 -1.04 1.67 13.18
N TRP A 306 -0.14 0.79 13.63
CA TRP A 306 0.26 -0.34 12.80
C TRP A 306 -0.94 -1.26 12.49
N TRP A 307 -0.90 -1.96 11.35
CA TRP A 307 -2.03 -2.72 10.81
C TRP A 307 -2.47 -3.88 11.69
N ASP A 308 -1.58 -4.43 12.53
CA ASP A 308 -1.89 -5.51 13.48
C ASP A 308 -3.09 -5.17 14.39
N TYR A 309 -3.20 -3.91 14.80
CA TYR A 309 -4.15 -3.45 15.81
C TYR A 309 -5.48 -2.95 15.22
N GLY A 310 -5.63 -2.89 13.89
CA GLY A 310 -6.80 -2.28 13.23
C GLY A 310 -8.15 -2.82 13.70
N TYR A 311 -8.34 -4.15 13.65
CA TYR A 311 -9.55 -4.79 14.16
C TYR A 311 -9.80 -4.55 15.65
N GLN A 312 -8.75 -4.48 16.47
CA GLN A 312 -8.91 -4.24 17.91
C GLN A 312 -9.38 -2.82 18.18
N LEU A 313 -8.82 -1.83 17.47
CA LEU A 313 -9.24 -0.44 17.55
C LEU A 313 -10.68 -0.25 17.05
N ALA A 314 -11.02 -0.79 15.89
CA ALA A 314 -12.38 -0.69 15.35
C ALA A 314 -13.40 -1.40 16.26
N GLY A 315 -13.05 -2.57 16.82
CA GLY A 315 -13.95 -3.37 17.64
C GLY A 315 -14.10 -2.91 19.09
N MET A 316 -13.02 -2.51 19.75
CA MET A 316 -13.01 -2.12 21.18
C MET A 316 -13.10 -0.62 21.38
N ALA A 317 -12.31 0.16 20.63
CA ALA A 317 -12.32 1.62 20.75
C ALA A 317 -13.46 2.27 19.96
N GLY A 318 -14.03 1.58 18.96
CA GLY A 318 -15.12 2.10 18.14
C GLY A 318 -14.73 3.37 17.40
N ARG A 319 -13.50 3.42 16.86
CA ARG A 319 -12.97 4.57 16.10
C ARG A 319 -12.51 4.17 14.70
N THR A 320 -12.49 5.16 13.83
CA THR A 320 -12.03 5.00 12.44
C THR A 320 -10.52 4.77 12.44
N THR A 321 -10.07 3.68 11.79
CA THR A 321 -8.65 3.34 11.68
C THR A 321 -8.13 3.61 10.27
N LEU A 322 -6.93 4.16 10.17
CA LEU A 322 -6.32 4.41 8.86
C LEU A 322 -5.97 3.12 8.10
N VAL A 323 -5.43 2.11 8.82
CA VAL A 323 -5.04 0.81 8.25
C VAL A 323 -5.60 -0.33 9.09
N ASP A 324 -5.78 -1.48 8.44
CA ASP A 324 -6.46 -2.63 9.03
C ASP A 324 -5.79 -3.97 8.65
N ASN A 325 -6.12 -5.02 9.41
CA ASN A 325 -5.45 -6.31 9.41
C ASN A 325 -5.77 -7.17 8.16
N ASN A 326 -6.75 -6.78 7.33
CA ASN A 326 -7.04 -7.47 6.06
C ASN A 326 -5.91 -7.29 5.02
N THR A 327 -5.14 -6.21 5.08
CA THR A 327 -3.97 -5.96 4.20
C THR A 327 -4.23 -6.03 2.67
N TRP A 328 -5.37 -5.52 2.20
CA TRP A 328 -5.71 -5.57 0.78
C TRP A 328 -5.07 -4.44 -0.06
N ASN A 329 -4.72 -3.31 0.56
CA ASN A 329 -4.04 -2.18 -0.08
C ASN A 329 -2.66 -1.95 0.54
N ASN A 330 -1.63 -2.44 -0.15
CA ASN A 330 -0.24 -2.36 0.32
C ASN A 330 0.27 -0.93 0.38
N THR A 331 -0.16 -0.05 -0.54
CA THR A 331 0.27 1.34 -0.59
C THR A 331 -0.15 2.08 0.68
N HIS A 332 -1.37 1.83 1.17
CA HIS A 332 -1.86 2.48 2.38
C HIS A 332 -1.10 2.05 3.64
N ILE A 333 -0.76 0.75 3.74
CA ILE A 333 0.06 0.24 4.84
C ILE A 333 1.48 0.80 4.78
N ALA A 334 2.04 0.87 3.58
CA ALA A 334 3.36 1.46 3.38
C ALA A 334 3.36 2.94 3.79
N THR A 335 2.29 3.71 3.55
CA THR A 335 2.17 5.10 4.02
C THR A 335 2.29 5.20 5.53
N VAL A 336 1.64 4.30 6.28
CA VAL A 336 1.79 4.23 7.74
C VAL A 336 3.22 3.83 8.13
N GLY A 337 3.82 2.88 7.42
CA GLY A 337 5.23 2.53 7.62
C GLY A 337 6.17 3.72 7.41
N LYS A 338 5.89 4.54 6.39
CA LYS A 338 6.60 5.79 6.10
C LYS A 338 6.44 6.82 7.21
N ILE A 339 5.21 7.06 7.69
CA ILE A 339 4.96 7.93 8.85
C ILE A 339 5.78 7.48 10.07
N MET A 340 5.82 6.18 10.36
CA MET A 340 6.52 5.69 11.55
C MET A 340 8.05 5.77 11.42
N ALA A 341 8.58 5.61 10.21
CA ALA A 341 10.02 5.53 9.94
C ALA A 341 10.65 6.91 9.64
N SER A 342 9.91 7.83 9.03
CA SER A 342 10.42 9.13 8.63
C SER A 342 10.59 10.11 9.80
N PRO A 343 11.35 11.21 9.60
CA PRO A 343 11.39 12.31 10.56
C PRO A 343 10.02 12.97 10.74
N GLU A 344 9.88 13.64 11.87
CA GLU A 344 8.65 14.29 12.29
C GLU A 344 8.07 15.31 11.31
N GLU A 345 8.92 16.10 10.64
CA GLU A 345 8.50 17.11 9.65
C GLU A 345 7.80 16.45 8.44
N VAL A 346 8.39 15.39 7.90
CA VAL A 346 7.82 14.63 6.78
C VAL A 346 6.57 13.87 7.21
N SER A 347 6.61 13.30 8.41
CA SER A 347 5.52 12.47 8.93
C SER A 347 4.28 13.30 9.24
N TYR A 348 4.46 14.53 9.76
CA TYR A 348 3.38 15.47 10.04
C TYR A 348 2.59 15.84 8.78
N ASP A 349 3.28 16.12 7.67
CA ASP A 349 2.62 16.45 6.40
C ASP A 349 1.75 15.28 5.90
N ILE A 350 2.22 14.05 6.06
CA ILE A 350 1.46 12.85 5.67
C ILE A 350 0.27 12.64 6.61
N LEU A 351 0.44 12.81 7.93
CA LEU A 351 -0.64 12.70 8.90
C LEU A 351 -1.78 13.67 8.60
N ARG A 352 -1.46 14.92 8.25
CA ARG A 352 -2.45 15.94 7.87
C ARG A 352 -3.15 15.63 6.56
N LYS A 353 -2.46 15.08 5.56
CA LYS A 353 -3.08 14.67 4.28
C LYS A 353 -4.10 13.53 4.43
N HIS A 354 -3.98 12.76 5.50
CA HIS A 354 -4.86 11.63 5.81
C HIS A 354 -5.83 11.93 6.97
N ASP A 355 -5.95 13.21 7.37
CA ASP A 355 -6.82 13.67 8.47
C ASP A 355 -6.68 12.84 9.77
N VAL A 356 -5.45 12.39 10.06
CA VAL A 356 -5.17 11.61 11.27
C VAL A 356 -5.18 12.53 12.48
N THR A 357 -6.01 12.22 13.46
CA THR A 357 -6.15 12.99 14.70
C THR A 357 -5.27 12.43 15.82
N HIS A 358 -5.22 11.10 15.94
CA HIS A 358 -4.51 10.41 17.00
C HIS A 358 -3.61 9.31 16.44
N LEU A 359 -2.46 9.10 17.06
CA LEU A 359 -1.56 7.99 16.78
C LEU A 359 -1.43 7.08 17.99
N LEU A 360 -1.56 5.77 17.77
CA LEU A 360 -1.35 4.76 18.79
C LEU A 360 -0.08 3.97 18.51
N VAL A 361 0.78 3.85 19.52
CA VAL A 361 1.99 3.02 19.50
C VAL A 361 2.06 2.13 20.74
N VAL A 362 2.56 0.91 20.54
CA VAL A 362 2.77 -0.07 21.61
C VAL A 362 4.24 -0.09 22.01
N PHE A 363 4.51 0.12 23.29
CA PHE A 363 5.85 0.18 23.87
C PHE A 363 6.03 -0.83 25.00
N GLY A 364 6.88 -1.83 24.79
CA GLY A 364 7.08 -2.92 25.75
C GLY A 364 8.26 -2.72 26.71
N GLY A 365 9.00 -1.62 26.60
CA GLY A 365 10.32 -1.46 27.22
C GLY A 365 10.32 -1.43 28.75
N LEU A 366 9.22 -1.01 29.40
CA LEU A 366 9.10 -0.98 30.86
C LEU A 366 8.80 -2.37 31.45
N LEU A 367 7.86 -3.10 30.84
CA LEU A 367 7.43 -4.42 31.30
C LEU A 367 8.33 -5.56 30.81
N GLY A 368 8.98 -5.39 29.64
CA GLY A 368 9.64 -6.47 28.92
C GLY A 368 8.72 -7.19 27.94
N TYR A 369 7.71 -6.51 27.38
CA TYR A 369 6.82 -7.10 26.38
C TYR A 369 7.49 -7.11 25.00
N SER A 370 7.77 -8.30 24.47
CA SER A 370 8.52 -8.46 23.21
C SER A 370 7.72 -8.12 21.95
N GLY A 371 6.40 -8.08 22.03
CA GLY A 371 5.50 -7.85 20.88
C GLY A 371 5.25 -6.38 20.56
N ASP A 372 6.17 -5.49 20.93
CA ASP A 372 6.04 -4.04 20.77
C ASP A 372 6.46 -3.54 19.37
N ASP A 373 6.15 -2.28 19.07
CA ASP A 373 6.29 -1.75 17.70
C ASP A 373 7.75 -1.55 17.28
N ILE A 374 8.67 -1.38 18.22
CA ILE A 374 10.10 -1.26 17.91
C ILE A 374 10.69 -2.59 17.38
N ASN A 375 10.23 -3.75 17.85
CA ASN A 375 10.68 -5.03 17.29
C ASN A 375 10.08 -5.29 15.89
N LYS A 376 8.93 -4.68 15.59
CA LYS A 376 8.28 -4.73 14.28
C LYS A 376 8.76 -3.63 13.33
N PHE A 377 9.47 -2.63 13.83
CA PHE A 377 9.86 -1.43 13.09
C PHE A 377 10.57 -1.72 11.76
N LEU A 378 11.46 -2.72 11.73
CA LEU A 378 12.19 -3.07 10.51
C LEU A 378 11.26 -3.58 9.40
N TRP A 379 10.12 -4.18 9.75
CA TRP A 379 9.08 -4.52 8.78
C TRP A 379 8.37 -3.27 8.24
N MET A 380 8.12 -2.27 9.09
CA MET A 380 7.56 -0.99 8.66
C MET A 380 8.46 -0.32 7.61
N VAL A 381 9.78 -0.33 7.87
CA VAL A 381 10.80 0.21 6.96
C VAL A 381 10.82 -0.56 5.64
N ARG A 382 10.88 -1.90 5.66
CA ARG A 382 10.91 -2.73 4.43
C ARG A 382 9.66 -2.58 3.57
N ILE A 383 8.49 -2.45 4.21
CA ILE A 383 7.23 -2.26 3.49
C ILE A 383 7.19 -0.87 2.85
N ALA A 384 7.70 0.15 3.55
CA ALA A 384 7.79 1.51 3.02
C ALA A 384 8.83 1.63 1.89
N GLU A 385 10.02 1.05 2.05
CA GLU A 385 11.10 1.01 1.04
C GLU A 385 10.64 0.33 -0.25
N GLY A 386 9.79 -0.70 -0.15
CA GLY A 386 9.24 -1.37 -1.33
C GLY A 386 8.38 -0.48 -2.23
N ILE A 387 7.89 0.66 -1.74
CA ILE A 387 7.07 1.62 -2.50
C ILE A 387 7.78 2.96 -2.71
N TRP A 388 8.51 3.45 -1.71
CA TRP A 388 9.32 4.68 -1.80
C TRP A 388 10.81 4.38 -1.59
N PRO A 389 11.47 3.71 -2.55
CA PRO A 389 12.87 3.34 -2.42
C PRO A 389 13.81 4.55 -2.37
N ASP A 390 13.44 5.68 -2.98
CA ASP A 390 14.28 6.88 -3.02
C ASP A 390 14.29 7.66 -1.70
N GLU A 391 13.30 7.44 -0.82
CA GLU A 391 13.13 8.20 0.42
C GLU A 391 13.52 7.42 1.67
N ILE A 392 13.23 6.12 1.71
CA ILE A 392 13.48 5.26 2.87
C ILE A 392 14.36 4.09 2.43
N HIS A 393 15.51 3.95 3.08
CA HIS A 393 16.42 2.83 2.88
C HIS A 393 16.61 2.04 4.17
N GLU A 394 16.49 0.70 4.13
CA GLU A 394 16.68 -0.14 5.32
C GLU A 394 18.06 0.07 5.96
N ARG A 395 19.10 0.28 5.15
CA ARG A 395 20.49 0.42 5.60
C ARG A 395 20.72 1.62 6.52
N ASP A 396 19.95 2.68 6.39
CA ASP A 396 20.13 3.95 7.13
C ASP A 396 19.80 3.80 8.62
N TYR A 397 19.00 2.80 8.99
CA TYR A 397 18.63 2.51 10.38
C TYR A 397 19.66 1.64 11.11
N PHE A 398 20.69 1.14 10.41
CA PHE A 398 21.77 0.38 11.01
C PHE A 398 22.98 1.26 11.30
N THR A 399 23.75 0.88 12.31
CA THR A 399 25.08 1.46 12.51
C THR A 399 26.00 1.13 11.32
N PRO A 400 27.14 1.83 11.15
CA PRO A 400 28.12 1.48 10.11
C PRO A 400 28.57 0.02 10.16
N ARG A 401 28.56 -0.60 11.34
CA ARG A 401 28.89 -2.02 11.58
C ARG A 401 27.76 -2.99 11.22
N GLY A 402 26.56 -2.49 10.90
CA GLY A 402 25.39 -3.33 10.62
C GLY A 402 24.59 -3.77 11.85
N GLU A 403 24.81 -3.15 13.01
CA GLU A 403 24.05 -3.43 14.22
C GLU A 403 22.79 -2.55 14.28
N PHE A 404 21.64 -3.13 14.64
CA PHE A 404 20.40 -2.42 14.95
C PHE A 404 20.37 -2.11 16.45
N ARG A 405 20.54 -0.83 16.82
CA ARG A 405 20.70 -0.37 18.21
C ARG A 405 19.72 0.75 18.55
N MET A 406 19.35 0.84 19.83
CA MET A 406 18.46 1.88 20.39
C MET A 406 19.15 2.81 21.38
N ASP A 407 20.42 2.54 21.69
CA ASP A 407 21.22 3.29 22.65
C ASP A 407 21.84 4.56 22.05
N GLU A 408 22.78 5.18 22.76
CA GLU A 408 23.50 6.35 22.26
C GLU A 408 24.24 6.09 20.95
N GLY A 409 24.57 4.82 20.64
CA GLY A 409 25.18 4.40 19.38
C GLY A 409 24.19 4.15 18.24
N ALA A 410 22.89 4.37 18.43
CA ALA A 410 21.88 4.20 17.38
C ALA A 410 22.13 5.13 16.18
N ALA A 411 21.74 4.66 15.00
CA ALA A 411 21.88 5.42 13.76
C ALA A 411 21.10 6.75 13.83
N PRO A 412 21.59 7.85 13.22
CA PRO A 412 20.89 9.13 13.23
C PRO A 412 19.46 9.04 12.66
N ALA A 413 19.24 8.24 11.62
CA ALA A 413 17.91 8.02 11.04
C ALA A 413 16.96 7.36 12.07
N MET A 414 17.43 6.37 12.83
CA MET A 414 16.64 5.75 13.90
C MET A 414 16.25 6.76 14.98
N LYS A 415 17.20 7.56 15.48
CA LYS A 415 16.93 8.57 16.52
C LYS A 415 15.96 9.66 16.08
N ASN A 416 15.98 9.99 14.79
CA ASN A 416 15.11 11.01 14.20
C ASN A 416 13.75 10.47 13.75
N SER A 417 13.58 9.14 13.65
CA SER A 417 12.31 8.52 13.26
C SER A 417 11.19 8.87 14.24
N LEU A 418 10.00 9.09 13.71
CA LEU A 418 8.83 9.45 14.51
C LEU A 418 8.54 8.38 15.57
N LEU A 419 8.57 7.09 15.20
CA LEU A 419 8.31 6.00 16.14
C LEU A 419 9.28 6.02 17.31
N TYR A 420 10.60 6.17 17.07
CA TYR A 420 11.59 6.23 18.15
C TYR A 420 11.30 7.36 19.13
N LYS A 421 10.98 8.55 18.60
CA LYS A 421 10.63 9.69 19.44
C LYS A 421 9.37 9.43 20.25
N MET A 422 8.32 8.87 19.64
CA MET A 422 7.06 8.54 20.30
C MET A 422 7.23 7.48 21.41
N VAL A 423 7.96 6.40 21.18
CA VAL A 423 8.06 5.36 22.23
C VAL A 423 8.93 5.81 23.42
N TYR A 424 10.00 6.57 23.17
CA TYR A 424 10.96 6.98 24.22
C TYR A 424 10.70 8.39 24.78
N HIS A 425 9.65 9.08 24.35
CA HIS A 425 9.28 10.39 24.87
C HIS A 425 9.10 10.34 26.39
N LYS A 426 9.79 11.21 27.14
CA LYS A 426 9.83 11.27 28.63
C LYS A 426 10.18 9.96 29.35
N PHE A 427 10.64 8.93 28.63
CA PHE A 427 10.97 7.64 29.26
C PHE A 427 12.21 7.73 30.16
N ALA A 428 13.16 8.61 29.82
CA ALA A 428 14.33 8.88 30.65
C ALA A 428 13.95 9.45 32.03
N ASP A 429 12.92 10.29 32.08
CA ASP A 429 12.49 11.02 33.28
C ASP A 429 11.93 10.07 34.35
N LEU A 430 11.32 8.95 33.93
CA LEU A 430 10.79 7.91 34.82
C LEU A 430 11.86 7.31 35.75
N PHE A 431 13.11 7.26 35.30
CA PHE A 431 14.23 6.69 36.05
C PHE A 431 15.00 7.74 36.87
N GLY A 432 14.63 9.02 36.76
CA GLY A 432 15.27 10.14 37.43
C GLY A 432 16.77 10.21 37.15
N SER A 433 17.60 10.03 38.18
CA SER A 433 19.05 10.04 38.03
C SER A 433 19.66 8.72 37.55
N ARG A 434 18.87 7.63 37.49
CA ARG A 434 19.33 6.33 37.01
C ARG A 434 19.24 6.30 35.49
N PRO A 435 20.16 5.61 34.79
CA PRO A 435 20.04 5.43 33.35
C PRO A 435 18.77 4.64 33.06
N ALA A 436 17.94 5.14 32.14
CA ALA A 436 16.78 4.41 31.66
C ALA A 436 17.22 3.14 30.93
N VAL A 437 16.55 2.04 31.22
CA VAL A 437 16.86 0.73 30.66
C VAL A 437 15.63 0.20 29.95
N ASP A 438 15.77 -0.10 28.66
CA ASP A 438 14.78 -0.87 27.92
C ASP A 438 14.96 -2.35 28.28
N ARG A 439 13.94 -2.95 28.92
CA ARG A 439 13.95 -4.36 29.35
C ARG A 439 13.77 -5.36 28.22
N VAL A 440 13.25 -4.96 27.06
CA VAL A 440 13.11 -5.86 25.91
C VAL A 440 14.45 -6.01 25.21
N ARG A 441 15.13 -4.89 24.92
CA ARG A 441 16.44 -4.90 24.22
C ARG A 441 17.63 -5.03 25.16
N GLN A 442 17.43 -4.88 26.47
CA GLN A 442 18.49 -4.93 27.48
C GLN A 442 19.59 -3.88 27.24
N VAL A 443 19.19 -2.67 26.80
CA VAL A 443 20.10 -1.56 26.49
C VAL A 443 19.82 -0.35 27.38
N LYS A 444 20.87 0.41 27.67
CA LYS A 444 20.78 1.70 28.37
C LYS A 444 20.52 2.80 27.36
N LEU A 445 19.49 3.59 27.61
CA LEU A 445 19.11 4.69 26.75
C LEU A 445 19.93 5.95 27.08
N PRO A 446 19.98 6.92 26.15
CA PRO A 446 20.58 8.23 26.40
C PRO A 446 19.99 8.92 27.64
N LYS A 447 20.79 9.73 28.32
CA LYS A 447 20.35 10.47 29.53
C LYS A 447 19.28 11.52 29.24
N VAL A 448 19.29 12.09 28.04
CA VAL A 448 18.29 13.06 27.57
C VAL A 448 17.43 12.33 26.54
N GLY A 449 16.13 12.26 26.82
CA GLY A 449 15.16 11.61 25.93
C GLY A 449 14.85 12.47 24.69
N PRO A 450 14.24 11.87 23.65
CA PRO A 450 13.78 12.60 22.49
C PRO A 450 12.59 13.50 22.84
N GLU A 451 12.58 14.70 22.25
CA GLU A 451 11.45 15.62 22.31
C GLU A 451 10.62 15.56 21.02
N LEU A 452 9.31 15.71 21.20
CA LEU A 452 8.31 15.85 20.14
C LEU A 452 7.88 17.33 20.07
N ASP A 453 7.66 17.80 18.84
CA ASP A 453 7.29 19.18 18.52
C ASP A 453 5.88 19.24 17.90
N SER A 454 5.55 18.34 16.96
CA SER A 454 4.30 18.27 16.20
C SER A 454 3.22 17.35 16.80
N LEU A 455 3.59 16.52 17.78
CA LEU A 455 2.68 15.64 18.51
C LEU A 455 2.66 16.00 19.99
N ASP A 456 1.49 15.92 20.62
CA ASP A 456 1.34 15.96 22.07
C ASP A 456 0.96 14.59 22.63
N GLU A 457 1.46 14.26 23.81
CA GLU A 457 1.11 13.04 24.52
C GLU A 457 -0.28 13.18 25.14
N ALA A 458 -1.27 12.45 24.61
CA ALA A 458 -2.66 12.54 25.05
C ALA A 458 -2.98 11.52 26.15
N PHE A 459 -2.46 10.29 26.01
CA PHE A 459 -2.65 9.22 27.00
C PHE A 459 -1.48 8.25 27.00
N THR A 460 -1.09 7.78 28.19
CA THR A 460 -0.16 6.67 28.38
C THR A 460 -0.74 5.75 29.46
N SER A 461 -0.83 4.45 29.16
CA SER A 461 -1.39 3.45 30.08
C SER A 461 -0.57 3.28 31.36
N GLU A 462 -1.14 2.63 32.39
CA GLU A 462 -0.51 2.47 33.71
C GLU A 462 0.93 1.92 33.62
N ASN A 463 1.14 0.86 32.83
CA ASN A 463 2.45 0.22 32.68
C ASN A 463 3.21 0.67 31.43
N TRP A 464 2.81 1.79 30.82
CA TRP A 464 3.39 2.37 29.62
C TRP A 464 3.38 1.42 28.40
N LEU A 465 2.48 0.43 28.38
CA LEU A 465 2.36 -0.52 27.27
C LEU A 465 1.77 0.13 26.01
N VAL A 466 0.75 0.97 26.17
CA VAL A 466 0.09 1.66 25.06
C VAL A 466 0.19 3.16 25.26
N ARG A 467 0.64 3.86 24.22
CA ARG A 467 0.78 5.32 24.21
C ARG A 467 0.01 5.90 23.05
N ILE A 468 -0.74 6.96 23.33
CA ILE A 468 -1.57 7.67 22.37
C ILE A 468 -1.11 9.12 22.30
N TYR A 469 -0.87 9.56 21.08
CA TYR A 469 -0.42 10.90 20.76
C TYR A 469 -1.48 11.62 19.93
N GLU A 470 -1.73 12.87 20.24
CA GLU A 470 -2.60 13.75 19.47
C GLU A 470 -1.76 14.57 18.48
N VAL A 471 -2.23 14.67 17.25
CA VAL A 471 -1.58 15.45 16.19
C VAL A 471 -1.95 16.91 16.36
N LYS A 472 -0.96 17.78 16.55
CA LYS A 472 -1.20 19.23 16.72
C LYS A 472 -1.81 19.84 15.47
N GLU A 473 -2.59 20.88 15.68
CA GLU A 473 -2.97 21.79 14.61
C GLU A 473 -1.77 22.66 14.19
N PRO A 474 -1.71 23.07 12.90
CA PRO A 474 -0.70 24.01 12.46
C PRO A 474 -0.79 25.31 13.26
N ASP A 475 0.37 25.91 13.56
CA ASP A 475 0.40 27.20 14.26
C ASP A 475 -0.39 28.24 13.46
N PHE A 476 -1.26 28.99 14.14
CA PHE A 476 -2.12 30.02 13.53
C PHE A 476 -1.30 31.06 12.75
N LEU A 477 -0.04 31.30 13.16
CA LEU A 477 0.88 32.23 12.52
C LEU A 477 1.71 31.60 11.38
N GLY A 478 1.48 30.34 11.04
CA GLY A 478 2.19 29.61 9.98
C GLY A 478 3.68 29.34 10.27
N ARG A 479 4.10 29.39 11.54
CA ARG A 479 5.49 29.11 11.94
C ARG A 479 5.73 27.60 12.04
N SER A 480 6.99 27.20 11.94
CA SER A 480 7.36 25.80 12.23
C SER A 480 7.15 25.47 13.71
N PHE A 481 6.82 24.22 14.04
CA PHE A 481 6.63 23.78 15.43
C PHE A 481 7.88 24.01 16.30
N LYS A 482 9.07 23.82 15.70
CA LYS A 482 10.35 24.09 16.38
C LYS A 482 10.51 25.57 16.71
N ASP A 483 10.18 26.47 15.79
CA ASP A 483 10.27 27.91 16.03
C ASP A 483 9.21 28.37 17.05
N ALA A 484 8.00 27.81 16.99
CA ALA A 484 6.93 28.10 17.95
C ALA A 484 7.31 27.66 19.37
N LYS A 485 7.88 26.45 19.52
CA LYS A 485 8.37 25.94 20.80
C LYS A 485 9.55 26.73 21.33
N ALA A 486 10.54 27.04 20.49
CA ALA A 486 11.68 27.88 20.88
C ALA A 486 11.25 29.29 21.33
N PHE A 487 10.22 29.85 20.68
CA PHE A 487 9.60 31.11 21.10
C PHE A 487 8.94 30.99 22.47
N ASN A 488 8.16 29.94 22.71
CA ASN A 488 7.49 29.69 24.00
C ASN A 488 8.49 29.44 25.15
N GLU A 489 9.64 28.82 24.87
CA GLU A 489 10.72 28.62 25.83
C GLU A 489 11.53 29.90 26.13
N GLY A 490 11.19 31.03 25.50
CA GLY A 490 11.89 32.30 25.71
C GLY A 490 13.32 32.32 25.15
N LYS A 491 13.67 31.37 24.27
CA LYS A 491 14.97 31.35 23.58
C LYS A 491 14.97 32.44 22.50
N LEU A 492 15.27 33.67 22.90
CA LEU A 492 15.49 34.79 22.00
C LEU A 492 16.58 34.43 20.98
N ARG A 493 16.31 34.56 19.68
CA ARG A 493 17.36 34.59 18.65
C ARG A 493 18.28 35.77 18.96
N THR A 494 19.43 35.52 19.60
CA THR A 494 20.49 36.51 19.75
C THR A 494 20.98 36.89 18.36
N ARG A 495 20.68 38.13 17.94
CA ARG A 495 21.23 38.88 16.78
C ARG A 495 22.07 38.05 15.78
N PHE A 496 21.41 37.39 14.82
CA PHE A 496 22.07 36.89 13.61
C PHE A 496 21.58 37.55 12.32
N TYR A 497 20.63 38.50 12.40
CA TYR A 497 20.06 39.12 11.21
C TYR A 497 20.97 40.19 10.54
N PHE A 498 21.96 40.73 11.26
CA PHE A 498 22.81 41.81 10.73
C PHE A 498 24.22 41.36 10.29
N SER A 499 24.77 40.26 10.83
CA SER A 499 26.08 39.77 10.41
C SER A 499 26.02 39.02 9.08
N ASP A 500 24.97 38.22 8.86
CA ASP A 500 24.80 37.46 7.62
C ASP A 500 24.44 38.36 6.43
N LEU A 501 23.71 39.46 6.69
CA LEU A 501 23.43 40.48 5.67
C LEU A 501 24.69 41.26 5.29
N ALA A 502 25.55 41.59 6.26
CA ALA A 502 26.82 42.27 6.02
C ALA A 502 27.80 41.38 5.25
N ALA A 503 27.90 40.09 5.63
CA ALA A 503 28.74 39.11 4.94
C ALA A 503 28.25 38.83 3.51
N LYS A 504 26.93 38.70 3.31
CA LYS A 504 26.34 38.57 1.97
C LYS A 504 26.54 39.82 1.11
N ARG A 505 26.52 41.01 1.72
CA ARG A 505 26.76 42.29 1.02
C ARG A 505 28.22 42.46 0.63
N GLU A 506 29.17 42.10 1.50
CA GLU A 506 30.60 42.04 1.19
C GLU A 506 30.92 41.01 0.10
N ALA A 507 30.29 39.83 0.15
CA ALA A 507 30.45 38.81 -0.89
C ALA A 507 29.94 39.33 -2.24
N ARG A 508 28.75 39.96 -2.27
CA ARG A 508 28.18 40.57 -3.49
C ARG A 508 29.06 41.68 -4.07
N LEU A 509 29.63 42.52 -3.20
CA LEU A 509 30.55 43.60 -3.60
C LEU A 509 31.86 43.06 -4.18
N LYS A 510 32.44 42.01 -3.58
CA LYS A 510 33.63 41.33 -4.11
C LYS A 510 33.35 40.64 -5.45
N THR A 511 32.16 40.07 -5.63
CA THR A 511 31.74 39.47 -6.91
C THR A 511 31.48 40.53 -7.98
N GLN A 512 30.94 41.71 -7.62
CA GLN A 512 30.77 42.83 -8.55
C GLN A 512 32.11 43.47 -8.94
N GLN A 513 33.05 43.66 -8.02
CA GLN A 513 34.39 44.14 -8.33
C GLN A 513 35.14 43.19 -9.27
N LYS A 514 35.08 41.88 -9.00
CA LYS A 514 35.66 40.87 -9.92
C LYS A 514 35.00 40.86 -11.30
N ARG A 515 33.69 41.16 -11.40
CA ARG A 515 32.99 41.29 -12.70
C ARG A 515 33.40 42.56 -13.45
N GLN A 516 33.58 43.68 -12.75
CA GLN A 516 34.04 44.94 -13.37
C GLN A 516 35.52 44.89 -13.78
N GLU A 517 36.36 44.18 -13.03
CA GLU A 517 37.75 43.92 -13.42
C GLU A 517 37.84 42.96 -14.61
N ALA A 518 36.92 42.00 -14.74
CA ALA A 518 36.84 41.11 -15.89
C ALA A 518 36.26 41.79 -17.15
N GLU A 519 35.34 42.74 -17.00
CA GLU A 519 34.77 43.49 -18.15
C GLU A 519 35.73 44.52 -18.75
N ASN A 520 36.74 44.99 -18.02
CA ASN A 520 37.68 46.01 -18.51
C ASN A 520 38.91 45.45 -19.26
N VAL A 521 39.08 44.12 -19.36
CA VAL A 521 40.30 43.52 -19.94
C VAL A 521 40.13 43.03 -21.39
N ASP A 522 38.92 42.67 -21.84
CA ASP A 522 38.74 42.07 -23.17
C ASP A 522 37.98 42.97 -24.16
N ALA A 523 38.73 43.90 -24.77
CA ALA A 523 38.34 44.56 -26.01
C ALA A 523 39.42 44.35 -27.09
N ARG A 524 39.39 43.20 -27.77
CA ARG A 524 40.00 42.97 -29.10
C ARG A 524 39.41 41.71 -29.76
N PRO A 525 39.22 41.67 -31.10
CA PRO A 525 38.55 40.56 -31.77
C PRO A 525 39.56 39.62 -32.45
N THR A 526 39.52 38.31 -32.20
CA THR A 526 40.07 37.30 -33.15
C THR A 526 39.46 35.90 -32.94
N GLU A 527 38.94 35.39 -34.06
CA GLU A 527 38.70 34.03 -34.57
C GLU A 527 38.79 32.78 -33.65
N LEU A 528 37.67 32.06 -33.66
CA LEU A 528 37.47 30.60 -33.75
C LEU A 528 38.57 29.66 -33.23
N SER A 529 38.33 29.02 -32.09
CA SER A 529 38.65 27.59 -31.94
C SER A 529 37.66 26.90 -30.99
N THR A 530 37.31 25.70 -31.44
CA THR A 530 36.40 24.72 -30.89
C THR A 530 36.79 24.23 -29.51
N GLU A 531 35.87 24.30 -28.55
CA GLU A 531 35.67 23.25 -27.54
C GLU A 531 34.33 23.48 -26.81
N VAL A 532 33.49 22.46 -26.81
CA VAL A 532 32.15 22.43 -26.21
C VAL A 532 32.25 21.76 -24.84
N PRO A 533 31.74 22.37 -23.76
CA PRO A 533 31.23 21.63 -22.63
C PRO A 533 29.71 21.52 -22.78
N THR A 534 29.24 20.33 -23.13
CA THR A 534 27.83 19.93 -23.05
C THR A 534 27.46 19.77 -21.57
N GLU A 535 26.79 20.77 -21.02
CA GLU A 535 25.93 20.60 -19.84
C GLU A 535 24.49 20.84 -20.28
N ALA A 536 23.77 19.74 -20.52
CA ALA A 536 22.33 19.74 -20.67
C ALA A 536 21.73 20.06 -19.30
N SER A 537 21.29 21.30 -19.11
CA SER A 537 20.54 21.73 -17.95
C SER A 537 19.19 21.01 -17.89
N SER A 538 18.91 20.39 -16.75
CA SER A 538 17.63 19.82 -16.34
C SER A 538 16.43 20.65 -16.82
N SER A 539 15.46 19.99 -17.46
CA SER A 539 14.20 20.56 -17.92
C SER A 539 13.34 21.04 -16.74
N SER A 540 13.46 22.32 -16.35
CA SER A 540 12.48 22.98 -15.51
C SER A 540 11.22 23.25 -16.34
N ILE A 541 10.06 22.82 -15.83
CA ILE A 541 8.76 23.13 -16.44
C ILE A 541 8.59 24.66 -16.44
N PRO A 542 8.35 25.32 -17.60
CA PRO A 542 8.18 26.77 -17.64
C PRO A 542 6.91 27.21 -16.90
N GLN A 543 6.89 28.46 -16.44
CA GLN A 543 5.71 29.05 -15.79
C GLN A 543 4.45 29.02 -16.68
N ASP A 544 3.28 28.97 -16.06
CA ASP A 544 1.97 28.81 -16.73
C ASP A 544 1.71 29.88 -17.77
N SER A 545 2.00 31.15 -17.46
CA SER A 545 1.87 32.25 -18.42
C SER A 545 2.76 32.10 -19.67
N VAL A 546 3.93 31.46 -19.53
CA VAL A 546 4.85 31.17 -20.64
C VAL A 546 4.32 30.03 -21.50
N ARG A 547 3.81 28.97 -20.87
CA ARG A 547 3.19 27.82 -21.56
C ARG A 547 1.92 28.23 -22.31
N ALA A 548 1.08 29.07 -21.69
CA ALA A 548 -0.11 29.65 -22.30
C ALA A 548 0.23 30.49 -23.54
N LEU A 549 1.27 31.35 -23.46
CA LEU A 549 1.72 32.14 -24.61
C LEU A 549 2.25 31.24 -25.75
N ALA A 550 3.04 30.22 -25.43
CA ALA A 550 3.59 29.29 -26.42
C ALA A 550 2.50 28.61 -27.23
N ARG A 551 1.43 28.17 -26.57
CA ARG A 551 0.29 27.56 -27.26
C ARG A 551 -0.57 28.56 -28.00
N PHE A 552 -0.73 29.79 -27.51
CA PHE A 552 -1.39 30.85 -28.27
C PHE A 552 -0.67 31.13 -29.59
N VAL A 553 0.65 31.29 -29.55
CA VAL A 553 1.47 31.50 -30.76
C VAL A 553 1.38 30.31 -31.72
N TRP A 554 1.47 29.08 -31.22
CA TRP A 554 1.31 27.87 -32.03
C TRP A 554 -0.08 27.79 -32.68
N MET A 555 -1.15 28.08 -31.94
CA MET A 555 -2.50 28.11 -32.47
C MET A 555 -2.69 29.21 -33.52
N LYS A 556 -2.13 30.41 -33.29
CA LYS A 556 -2.16 31.56 -34.21
C LYS A 556 -1.67 31.14 -35.59
N ASP A 557 -0.59 30.37 -35.65
CA ASP A 557 -0.08 29.86 -36.91
C ASP A 557 -0.94 28.71 -37.47
N HIS A 558 -1.33 27.73 -36.63
CA HIS A 558 -2.14 26.60 -37.07
C HIS A 558 -3.48 27.03 -37.68
N LYS A 559 -4.20 27.95 -37.05
CA LYS A 559 -5.48 28.47 -37.57
C LYS A 559 -5.31 29.43 -38.75
N ARG A 560 -4.20 30.18 -38.82
CA ARG A 560 -3.82 30.94 -40.02
C ARG A 560 -3.64 30.02 -41.24
N THR A 561 -3.06 28.84 -41.06
CA THR A 561 -2.95 27.85 -42.16
C THR A 561 -4.29 27.27 -42.61
N LEU A 562 -5.31 27.31 -41.75
CA LEU A 562 -6.68 26.89 -42.03
C LEU A 562 -7.57 28.01 -42.60
N GLY A 563 -7.03 29.23 -42.75
CA GLY A 563 -7.77 30.39 -43.27
C GLY A 563 -8.67 31.10 -42.26
N ASP A 564 -8.61 30.73 -40.97
CA ASP A 564 -9.35 31.37 -39.87
C ASP A 564 -8.45 32.40 -39.16
N ASN A 565 -8.63 33.67 -39.50
CA ASN A 565 -7.85 34.79 -38.96
C ASN A 565 -8.61 35.62 -37.90
N GLU A 566 -9.92 35.41 -37.74
CA GLU A 566 -10.76 36.29 -36.90
C GLU A 566 -10.74 35.90 -35.41
N TRP A 567 -10.43 34.65 -35.08
CA TRP A 567 -10.48 34.14 -33.70
C TRP A 567 -9.44 34.73 -32.73
N GLY A 568 -8.32 35.26 -33.25
CA GLY A 568 -7.23 35.79 -32.42
C GLY A 568 -7.44 37.24 -31.99
N GLN A 569 -8.28 37.98 -32.72
CA GLN A 569 -8.53 39.41 -32.49
C GLN A 569 -9.06 39.71 -31.08
N PRO A 570 -10.00 38.93 -30.50
CA PRO A 570 -10.46 39.16 -29.14
C PRO A 570 -9.37 39.05 -28.07
N VAL A 571 -8.35 38.21 -28.28
CA VAL A 571 -7.19 38.09 -27.36
C VAL A 571 -6.28 39.31 -27.48
N GLU A 572 -6.12 39.84 -28.70
CA GLU A 572 -5.36 41.07 -28.96
C GLU A 572 -6.06 42.31 -28.37
N ASP A 573 -7.39 42.31 -28.32
CA ASP A 573 -8.20 43.42 -27.81
C ASP A 573 -8.35 43.42 -26.27
N MET A 574 -7.84 42.40 -25.58
CA MET A 574 -7.83 42.35 -24.10
C MET A 574 -6.99 43.47 -23.49
N TYR A 575 -7.32 43.82 -22.24
CA TYR A 575 -6.69 44.93 -21.52
C TYR A 575 -5.16 44.75 -21.41
N ASP A 576 -4.42 45.76 -21.86
CA ASP A 576 -2.96 45.83 -21.82
C ASP A 576 -2.51 46.79 -20.72
N ALA A 577 -2.01 46.24 -19.61
CA ALA A 577 -1.51 47.01 -18.47
C ALA A 577 -0.03 47.41 -18.60
N TYR A 578 0.65 47.03 -19.70
CA TYR A 578 2.10 47.12 -19.83
C TYR A 578 2.66 48.55 -19.64
N ASP A 579 1.94 49.55 -20.15
CA ASP A 579 2.37 50.95 -20.05
C ASP A 579 2.27 51.51 -18.62
N ASN A 580 1.48 50.87 -17.75
CA ASN A 580 1.29 51.23 -16.34
C ASN A 580 2.20 50.45 -15.37
N TYR A 581 2.98 49.47 -15.85
CA TYR A 581 3.89 48.68 -15.03
C TYR A 581 5.13 49.49 -14.60
N THR A 582 5.63 49.24 -13.40
CA THR A 582 6.92 49.78 -12.93
C THR A 582 8.09 49.15 -13.68
N GLU A 583 9.25 49.82 -13.70
CA GLU A 583 10.45 49.30 -14.36
C GLU A 583 10.90 47.93 -13.81
N GLU A 584 10.68 47.68 -12.51
CA GLU A 584 10.96 46.38 -11.90
C GLU A 584 10.03 45.27 -12.45
N GLN A 585 8.74 45.57 -12.62
CA GLN A 585 7.78 44.64 -13.22
C GLN A 585 8.10 44.37 -14.70
N LYS A 586 8.56 45.38 -15.45
CA LYS A 586 9.02 45.21 -16.85
C LYS A 586 10.26 44.34 -16.95
N ILE A 587 11.21 44.47 -16.02
CA ILE A 587 12.39 43.58 -15.94
C ILE A 587 11.94 42.13 -15.66
N GLY A 588 10.97 41.93 -14.76
CA GLY A 588 10.36 40.63 -14.49
C GLY A 588 9.73 40.00 -15.74
N LEU A 589 8.99 40.77 -16.53
CA LEU A 589 8.45 40.35 -17.82
C LEU A 589 9.55 40.00 -18.83
N GLY A 590 10.66 40.74 -18.84
CA GLY A 590 11.81 40.46 -19.70
C GLY A 590 12.46 39.10 -19.41
N ASN A 591 12.55 38.71 -18.14
CA ASN A 591 13.03 37.37 -17.76
C ASN A 591 12.08 36.27 -18.24
N LYS A 592 10.76 36.46 -18.12
CA LYS A 592 9.74 35.52 -18.63
C LYS A 592 9.73 35.46 -20.17
N ALA A 593 10.01 36.58 -20.85
CA ALA A 593 10.15 36.60 -22.30
C ALA A 593 11.38 35.81 -22.78
N LYS A 594 12.46 35.82 -21.99
CA LYS A 594 13.63 34.96 -22.23
C LYS A 594 13.31 33.49 -22.00
N GLU A 595 12.62 33.16 -20.91
CA GLU A 595 12.15 31.79 -20.63
C GLU A 595 11.23 31.27 -21.74
N PHE A 596 10.32 32.11 -22.24
CA PHE A 596 9.50 31.83 -23.41
C PHE A 596 10.34 31.53 -24.65
N PHE A 597 11.37 32.34 -24.90
CA PHE A 597 12.24 32.13 -26.05
C PHE A 597 12.97 30.79 -25.96
N ASP A 598 13.58 30.49 -24.80
CA ASP A 598 14.32 29.26 -24.57
C ASP A 598 13.40 28.02 -24.67
N PHE A 599 12.16 28.12 -24.18
CA PHE A 599 11.15 27.06 -24.26
C PHE A 599 10.60 26.87 -25.68
N PHE A 600 10.22 27.94 -26.36
CA PHE A 600 9.54 27.89 -27.65
C PHE A 600 10.47 27.46 -28.79
N THR A 601 11.76 27.77 -28.71
CA THR A 601 12.75 27.36 -29.73
C THR A 601 13.46 26.04 -29.41
N GLN A 602 13.10 25.36 -28.30
CA GLN A 602 13.76 24.14 -27.80
C GLN A 602 15.30 24.29 -27.69
N GLY A 603 15.77 25.50 -27.34
CA GLY A 603 17.20 25.81 -27.25
C GLY A 603 17.93 26.03 -28.59
N GLY A 604 17.22 26.02 -29.73
CA GLY A 604 17.77 26.37 -31.04
C GLY A 604 17.87 27.90 -31.23
N LYS A 605 19.04 28.39 -31.67
CA LYS A 605 19.27 29.82 -31.98
C LYS A 605 18.68 30.26 -33.34
N ASP A 606 17.54 29.74 -33.75
CA ASP A 606 16.95 30.10 -35.05
C ASP A 606 16.20 31.43 -34.95
N ARG A 607 16.90 32.52 -35.30
CA ARG A 607 16.29 33.82 -35.62
C ARG A 607 15.22 33.72 -36.72
N GLU A 608 15.23 32.66 -37.53
CA GLU A 608 14.23 32.38 -38.56
C GLU A 608 12.85 32.02 -37.98
N ALA A 609 12.78 31.36 -36.82
CA ALA A 609 11.51 31.02 -36.18
C ALA A 609 10.75 32.29 -35.74
N MET A 610 11.44 33.25 -35.13
CA MET A 610 10.86 34.53 -34.69
C MET A 610 10.32 35.38 -35.86
N SER A 611 11.05 35.37 -36.98
CA SER A 611 10.63 36.06 -38.21
C SER A 611 9.39 35.40 -38.84
N ARG A 612 9.33 34.06 -38.82
CA ARG A 612 8.18 33.27 -39.32
C ARG A 612 6.87 33.57 -38.60
N TYR A 613 6.94 33.86 -37.30
CA TYR A 613 5.78 34.17 -36.44
C TYR A 613 5.57 35.68 -36.18
N ASN A 614 6.40 36.57 -36.76
CA ASN A 614 6.36 38.02 -36.56
C ASN A 614 6.40 38.44 -35.07
N LEU A 615 7.18 37.73 -34.25
CA LEU A 615 7.25 37.94 -32.80
C LEU A 615 8.37 38.96 -32.47
N SER A 616 7.99 40.14 -32.01
CA SER A 616 8.95 41.08 -31.39
C SER A 616 9.02 40.85 -29.88
N ILE A 617 10.16 41.18 -29.25
CA ILE A 617 10.31 41.10 -27.79
C ILE A 617 9.25 41.98 -27.08
N SER A 618 8.99 43.17 -27.64
CA SER A 618 7.94 44.08 -27.16
C SER A 618 6.56 43.43 -27.20
N TYR A 619 6.24 42.73 -28.29
CA TYR A 619 4.98 41.99 -28.44
C TYR A 619 4.87 40.84 -27.42
N ILE A 620 5.94 40.06 -27.21
CA ILE A 620 5.96 38.97 -26.21
C ILE A 620 5.71 39.51 -24.81
N MET A 621 6.38 40.61 -24.43
CA MET A 621 6.21 41.21 -23.11
C MET A 621 4.80 41.76 -22.88
N ARG A 622 4.21 42.42 -23.89
CA ARG A 622 2.81 42.88 -23.83
C ARG A 622 1.84 41.71 -23.74
N MET A 623 2.07 40.64 -24.49
CA MET A 623 1.24 39.44 -24.41
C MET A 623 1.33 38.74 -23.06
N LEU A 624 2.53 38.60 -22.48
CA LEU A 624 2.69 38.05 -21.13
C LEU A 624 1.98 38.91 -20.07
N CYS A 625 1.99 40.23 -20.22
CA CYS A 625 1.24 41.15 -19.37
C CYS A 625 -0.28 40.94 -19.51
N LYS A 626 -0.79 40.83 -20.74
CA LYS A 626 -2.21 40.52 -21.00
C LYS A 626 -2.64 39.18 -20.40
N ILE A 627 -1.80 38.14 -20.48
CA ILE A 627 -2.10 36.81 -19.92
C ILE A 627 -2.13 36.86 -18.39
N GLN A 628 -1.20 37.58 -17.76
CA GLN A 628 -1.17 37.72 -16.30
C GLN A 628 -2.34 38.55 -15.75
N THR A 629 -2.83 39.51 -16.53
CA THR A 629 -3.91 40.42 -16.09
C THR A 629 -5.30 39.84 -16.40
N ASN A 630 -5.47 39.14 -17.52
CA ASN A 630 -6.79 38.68 -18.03
C ASN A 630 -6.97 37.16 -17.96
N GLY A 631 -5.99 36.42 -17.41
CA GLY A 631 -6.02 34.97 -17.30
C GLY A 631 -6.88 34.48 -16.14
N PHE A 632 -7.52 33.33 -16.32
CA PHE A 632 -8.27 32.61 -15.29
C PHE A 632 -7.45 31.43 -14.79
N ALA A 633 -7.37 31.24 -13.48
CA ALA A 633 -6.78 30.05 -12.87
C ALA A 633 -7.64 28.82 -13.22
N LEU A 634 -7.10 27.90 -14.02
CA LEU A 634 -7.76 26.64 -14.32
C LEU A 634 -7.65 25.74 -13.09
N SER A 635 -8.79 25.32 -12.54
CA SER A 635 -8.83 24.48 -11.35
C SER A 635 -9.31 23.05 -11.67
N GLY A 636 -8.71 22.07 -11.00
CA GLY A 636 -9.05 20.65 -11.06
C GLY A 636 -10.31 20.27 -10.30
N SER A 637 -10.62 18.97 -10.27
CA SER A 637 -11.77 18.44 -9.53
C SER A 637 -11.67 18.60 -8.01
N ASP A 638 -10.45 18.81 -7.54
CA ASP A 638 -10.01 19.05 -6.17
C ASP A 638 -9.85 20.54 -5.84
N PHE A 639 -10.28 21.44 -6.74
CA PHE A 639 -10.10 22.90 -6.65
C PHE A 639 -8.64 23.36 -6.63
N MET A 640 -7.68 22.49 -6.97
CA MET A 640 -6.28 22.86 -7.11
C MET A 640 -6.03 23.54 -8.46
N GLU A 641 -5.23 24.60 -8.49
CA GLU A 641 -4.84 25.27 -9.73
C GLU A 641 -3.90 24.35 -10.55
N ILE A 642 -4.34 24.00 -11.77
CA ILE A 642 -3.62 23.14 -12.72
C ILE A 642 -2.88 23.97 -13.77
N GLY A 643 -3.36 25.20 -14.05
CA GLY A 643 -2.78 26.07 -15.05
C GLY A 643 -3.53 27.39 -15.24
N THR A 644 -3.26 28.07 -16.36
CA THR A 644 -3.91 29.34 -16.72
C THR A 644 -4.68 29.20 -18.03
N ALA A 645 -5.95 29.58 -18.01
CA ALA A 645 -6.83 29.63 -19.18
C ALA A 645 -7.12 31.08 -19.60
N ILE A 646 -7.22 31.33 -20.91
CA ILE A 646 -7.58 32.64 -21.47
C ILE A 646 -8.94 32.51 -22.14
N CYS A 647 -9.92 33.30 -21.70
CA CYS A 647 -11.22 33.39 -22.32
C CYS A 647 -11.56 34.87 -22.59
N PRO A 648 -11.39 35.37 -23.82
CA PRO A 648 -11.58 36.79 -24.12
C PRO A 648 -12.97 37.32 -23.75
N LEU A 649 -14.01 36.52 -23.95
CA LEU A 649 -15.39 36.92 -23.63
C LEU A 649 -15.62 37.05 -22.12
N ALA A 650 -15.08 36.14 -21.33
CA ALA A 650 -15.17 36.22 -19.86
C ALA A 650 -14.24 37.30 -19.29
N ALA A 651 -13.09 37.55 -19.94
CA ALA A 651 -12.16 38.61 -19.55
C ALA A 651 -12.74 40.02 -19.71
N CYS A 652 -13.81 40.20 -20.49
CA CYS A 652 -14.54 41.47 -20.60
C CYS A 652 -15.50 41.75 -19.44
N ILE A 653 -15.73 40.81 -18.52
CA ILE A 653 -16.63 40.99 -17.39
C ILE A 653 -15.93 41.85 -16.33
N ASN A 654 -16.54 42.96 -15.96
CA ASN A 654 -15.95 43.93 -15.04
C ASN A 654 -16.05 43.49 -13.58
N HIS A 655 -15.10 43.98 -12.78
CA HIS A 655 -15.12 43.84 -11.33
C HIS A 655 -16.24 44.67 -10.69
N ASN A 656 -17.03 44.07 -9.80
CA ASN A 656 -17.88 44.79 -8.87
C ASN A 656 -17.91 44.07 -7.52
N GLN A 657 -17.87 44.84 -6.43
CA GLN A 657 -18.01 44.34 -5.07
C GLN A 657 -19.40 43.73 -4.83
N GLU A 658 -20.44 44.27 -5.49
CA GLU A 658 -21.78 43.71 -5.55
C GLU A 658 -22.02 42.94 -6.85
N TYR A 659 -21.17 41.95 -7.13
CA TYR A 659 -21.24 41.15 -8.36
C TYR A 659 -22.56 40.37 -8.50
N ASN A 660 -22.98 40.16 -9.74
CA ASN A 660 -24.20 39.41 -10.09
C ASN A 660 -23.90 38.04 -10.74
N SER A 661 -22.64 37.75 -11.04
CA SER A 661 -22.20 36.51 -11.67
C SER A 661 -20.84 36.03 -11.14
N THR A 662 -20.54 34.73 -11.30
CA THR A 662 -19.21 34.15 -11.13
C THR A 662 -18.79 33.39 -12.37
N VAL A 663 -17.48 33.26 -12.57
CA VAL A 663 -16.89 32.36 -13.56
C VAL A 663 -16.57 31.01 -12.90
N LEU A 664 -17.01 29.90 -13.48
CA LEU A 664 -16.75 28.55 -12.98
C LEU A 664 -16.29 27.63 -14.12
N PHE A 665 -15.34 26.74 -13.82
CA PHE A 665 -15.03 25.60 -14.68
C PHE A 665 -15.94 24.43 -14.31
N THR A 666 -16.86 24.06 -15.21
CA THR A 666 -17.78 22.94 -14.98
C THR A 666 -17.13 21.62 -15.40
N GLN A 667 -16.95 20.69 -14.43
CA GLN A 667 -16.20 19.43 -14.59
C GLN A 667 -16.76 18.49 -15.67
N GLU A 668 -18.08 18.46 -15.89
CA GLU A 668 -18.71 17.51 -16.81
C GLU A 668 -18.54 17.88 -18.29
N ASP A 669 -18.40 19.17 -18.56
CA ASP A 669 -18.51 19.72 -19.93
C ASP A 669 -17.19 20.32 -20.43
N ASN A 670 -16.08 20.31 -19.65
CA ASN A 670 -14.77 20.95 -19.89
C ASN A 670 -14.86 22.47 -20.24
N ARG A 671 -16.00 23.13 -20.00
CA ARG A 671 -16.28 24.52 -20.43
C ARG A 671 -16.11 25.50 -19.27
N LEU A 672 -15.70 26.73 -19.60
CA LEU A 672 -15.82 27.88 -18.71
C LEU A 672 -17.25 28.42 -18.83
N SER A 673 -17.96 28.47 -17.71
CA SER A 673 -19.35 28.92 -17.62
C SER A 673 -19.43 30.15 -16.72
N VAL A 674 -20.22 31.15 -17.15
CA VAL A 674 -20.56 32.31 -16.31
C VAL A 674 -21.91 32.03 -15.67
N VAL A 675 -21.93 31.84 -14.35
CA VAL A 675 -23.11 31.50 -13.58
C VAL A 675 -23.62 32.76 -12.89
N THR A 676 -24.86 33.13 -13.15
CA THR A 676 -25.51 34.29 -12.52
C THR A 676 -26.19 33.87 -11.21
N PHE A 677 -26.04 34.67 -10.16
CA PHE A 677 -26.69 34.42 -8.87
C PHE A 677 -27.96 35.25 -8.67
N LYS A 678 -28.13 36.29 -9.49
CA LYS A 678 -29.29 37.18 -9.50
C LYS A 678 -29.90 37.20 -10.91
N GLY A 679 -31.20 37.50 -11.01
CA GLY A 679 -31.83 37.76 -12.31
C GLY A 679 -31.19 39.01 -12.95
N ILE A 680 -30.78 38.91 -14.21
CA ILE A 680 -30.18 40.00 -14.99
C ILE A 680 -31.18 40.39 -16.07
N GLU A 681 -31.64 41.65 -16.06
CA GLU A 681 -32.58 42.14 -17.07
C GLU A 681 -31.84 42.61 -18.33
N LYS A 682 -32.57 42.73 -19.44
CA LYS A 682 -31.99 43.16 -20.72
C LYS A 682 -31.54 44.62 -20.64
N GLY A 683 -30.25 44.84 -20.51
CA GLY A 683 -29.63 46.16 -20.37
C GLY A 683 -28.74 46.29 -19.13
N ASP A 684 -28.83 45.34 -18.20
CA ASP A 684 -27.99 45.29 -17.00
C ASP A 684 -26.57 44.81 -17.33
N GLU A 685 -25.57 45.37 -16.65
CA GLU A 685 -24.17 44.96 -16.78
C GLU A 685 -23.91 43.66 -16.02
N ILE A 686 -23.21 42.71 -16.66
CA ILE A 686 -22.72 41.49 -16.02
C ILE A 686 -21.40 41.83 -15.30
N THR A 687 -21.33 41.53 -14.00
CA THR A 687 -20.17 41.83 -13.15
C THR A 687 -19.76 40.59 -12.34
N THR A 688 -18.46 40.47 -12.08
CA THR A 688 -17.82 39.40 -11.27
C THR A 688 -16.93 40.02 -10.19
N THR A 689 -16.51 39.26 -9.19
CA THR A 689 -15.37 39.66 -8.36
C THR A 689 -14.06 39.14 -8.95
N TYR A 690 -12.96 39.89 -8.79
CA TYR A 690 -11.60 39.50 -9.22
C TYR A 690 -10.76 38.98 -8.06
N VAL A 691 -11.21 39.23 -6.84
CA VAL A 691 -10.56 38.85 -5.58
C VAL A 691 -11.59 38.16 -4.70
N ASP A 692 -11.14 37.42 -3.68
CA ASP A 692 -12.05 36.78 -2.74
C ASP A 692 -12.79 37.85 -1.92
N GLY A 693 -14.13 37.84 -2.00
CA GLY A 693 -14.98 38.77 -1.28
C GLY A 693 -15.00 38.53 0.24
N ALA A 694 -14.49 37.39 0.71
CA ALA A 694 -14.35 37.09 2.14
C ALA A 694 -13.13 37.75 2.80
N GLU A 695 -12.16 38.23 2.01
CA GLU A 695 -10.95 38.86 2.53
C GLU A 695 -11.22 40.26 3.10
N PRO A 696 -10.43 40.76 4.07
CA PRO A 696 -10.57 42.12 4.57
C PRO A 696 -10.42 43.16 3.44
N TRP A 697 -11.14 44.29 3.53
CA TRP A 697 -11.15 45.34 2.50
C TRP A 697 -9.74 45.80 2.09
N ASP A 698 -8.84 45.97 3.05
CA ASP A 698 -7.45 46.38 2.79
C ASP A 698 -6.67 45.32 1.99
N VAL A 699 -6.96 44.05 2.21
CA VAL A 699 -6.34 42.93 1.48
C VAL A 699 -6.88 42.88 0.06
N GLN A 700 -8.20 42.97 -0.10
CA GLN A 700 -8.87 43.04 -1.41
C GLN A 700 -8.34 44.21 -2.24
N ARG A 701 -8.29 45.41 -1.65
CA ARG A 701 -7.76 46.63 -2.28
C ARG A 701 -6.31 46.48 -2.71
N ASN A 702 -5.45 45.93 -1.84
CA ASN A 702 -4.05 45.72 -2.17
C ASN A 702 -3.84 44.70 -3.29
N GLN A 703 -4.64 43.63 -3.34
CA GLN A 703 -4.59 42.64 -4.41
C GLN A 703 -5.02 43.23 -5.76
N LEU A 704 -6.14 43.97 -5.77
CA LEU A 704 -6.63 44.67 -6.95
C LEU A 704 -5.62 45.72 -7.47
N LEU A 705 -5.00 46.49 -6.57
CA LEU A 705 -3.95 47.45 -6.91
C LEU A 705 -2.70 46.77 -7.48
N LYS A 706 -2.28 45.64 -6.89
CA LYS A 706 -1.05 44.95 -7.28
C LYS A 706 -1.18 44.22 -8.62
N GLN A 707 -2.33 43.60 -8.87
CA GLN A 707 -2.53 42.70 -10.02
C GLN A 707 -3.28 43.36 -11.17
N TYR A 708 -4.28 44.19 -10.87
CA TYR A 708 -5.15 44.82 -11.87
C TYR A 708 -4.95 46.33 -11.97
N LEU A 709 -4.07 46.92 -11.14
CA LEU A 709 -3.83 48.36 -11.06
C LEU A 709 -5.11 49.16 -10.81
N PHE A 710 -6.03 48.55 -10.08
CA PHE A 710 -7.38 49.04 -9.83
C PHE A 710 -7.55 49.35 -8.34
N ASP A 711 -8.05 50.54 -8.01
CA ASP A 711 -8.30 50.98 -6.62
C ASP A 711 -9.80 51.02 -6.34
N ILE A 712 -10.26 50.24 -5.34
CA ILE A 712 -11.66 50.25 -4.86
C ILE A 712 -11.94 51.37 -3.84
N GLY A 713 -10.93 52.17 -3.48
CA GLY A 713 -11.08 53.28 -2.54
C GLY A 713 -10.96 52.86 -1.06
N PRO A 714 -11.13 53.81 -0.12
CA PRO A 714 -11.12 53.53 1.31
C PRO A 714 -12.33 52.65 1.70
N GLY A 715 -12.15 51.78 2.70
CA GLY A 715 -13.18 50.84 3.14
C GLY A 715 -14.41 51.53 3.73
N PRO A 716 -15.55 50.83 3.79
CA PRO A 716 -16.76 51.38 4.39
C PRO A 716 -16.50 51.71 5.87
N ASP A 717 -16.67 52.99 6.25
CA ASP A 717 -16.65 53.42 7.66
C ASP A 717 -17.76 52.70 8.42
N THR A 718 -17.42 52.08 9.55
CA THR A 718 -18.34 51.23 10.35
C THR A 718 -19.48 51.99 11.05
N ASP A 719 -19.67 53.29 10.76
CA ASP A 719 -20.66 54.14 11.46
C ASP A 719 -21.47 55.12 10.58
N SER A 720 -21.42 55.04 9.24
CA SER A 720 -22.23 55.92 8.38
C SER A 720 -23.24 55.15 7.55
N LYS A 721 -24.53 55.50 7.72
CA LYS A 721 -25.60 55.17 6.78
C LYS A 721 -25.16 55.52 5.36
N VAL A 722 -25.37 54.54 4.48
CA VAL A 722 -25.23 54.59 3.02
C VAL A 722 -25.69 55.95 2.49
N ASP A 723 -24.76 56.71 1.93
CA ASP A 723 -25.04 57.63 0.84
C ASP A 723 -23.90 57.54 -0.18
N ALA A 724 -24.32 57.44 -1.44
CA ALA A 724 -23.54 57.04 -2.60
C ALA A 724 -22.25 57.85 -2.78
N PHE A 725 -21.13 57.15 -2.99
CA PHE A 725 -19.89 57.75 -3.45
C PHE A 725 -19.67 57.52 -4.95
N ASP A 726 -19.14 58.58 -5.56
CA ASP A 726 -19.19 58.97 -6.98
C ASP A 726 -18.56 57.96 -7.97
N GLN A 727 -19.36 57.48 -8.92
CA GLN A 727 -19.02 56.47 -9.95
C GLN A 727 -18.22 57.01 -11.17
N HIS A 728 -17.76 58.25 -11.16
CA HIS A 728 -17.43 58.95 -12.41
C HIS A 728 -16.02 58.72 -13.00
N GLU A 729 -15.04 58.19 -12.25
CA GLU A 729 -13.72 57.84 -12.82
C GLU A 729 -13.64 56.39 -13.33
N GLY A 730 -14.22 55.42 -12.61
CA GLY A 730 -14.26 54.01 -13.01
C GLY A 730 -15.08 53.77 -14.29
N GLN A 731 -16.19 54.50 -14.45
CA GLN A 731 -17.01 54.43 -15.67
C GLN A 731 -16.27 54.85 -16.94
N LYS A 732 -15.28 55.75 -16.87
CA LYS A 732 -14.52 56.19 -18.07
C LYS A 732 -13.59 55.10 -18.61
N VAL A 733 -13.12 54.19 -17.75
CA VAL A 733 -12.31 53.04 -18.15
C VAL A 733 -13.23 51.90 -18.62
N ALA A 734 -14.36 51.68 -17.95
CA ALA A 734 -15.39 50.71 -18.36
C ALA A 734 -16.02 51.03 -19.73
N LEU A 735 -16.28 52.31 -20.05
CA LEU A 735 -16.80 52.72 -21.35
C LEU A 735 -15.79 52.55 -22.51
N LYS A 736 -14.49 52.47 -22.19
CA LYS A 736 -13.42 52.19 -23.16
C LYS A 736 -13.36 50.70 -23.52
N LEU A 737 -13.66 49.83 -22.57
CA LEU A 737 -13.69 48.37 -22.73
C LEU A 737 -14.96 47.86 -23.45
N ALA A 738 -16.07 48.62 -23.42
CA ALA A 738 -17.35 48.22 -24.01
C ALA A 738 -17.48 48.41 -25.54
N LYS A 739 -16.47 48.96 -26.23
CA LYS A 739 -16.55 49.20 -27.69
C LYS A 739 -16.50 47.96 -28.60
N PRO A 740 -16.05 46.74 -28.20
CA PRO A 740 -16.14 45.56 -29.06
C PRO A 740 -17.49 44.81 -28.98
N LEU A 741 -18.39 45.16 -28.05
CA LEU A 741 -19.62 44.37 -27.78
C LEU A 741 -20.74 44.58 -28.81
N GLN A 742 -20.65 45.58 -29.71
CA GLN A 742 -21.63 45.74 -30.79
C GLN A 742 -21.54 44.65 -31.87
N SER A 743 -20.48 43.84 -31.88
CA SER A 743 -20.30 42.76 -32.86
C SER A 743 -20.84 41.40 -32.36
N ALA A 744 -21.24 41.28 -31.09
CA ALA A 744 -21.67 40.03 -30.48
C ALA A 744 -23.21 39.83 -30.50
N GLU A 745 -23.94 40.64 -31.27
CA GLU A 745 -25.41 40.65 -31.32
C GLU A 745 -26.05 39.38 -31.94
N LYS A 746 -25.23 38.42 -32.41
CA LYS A 746 -25.72 37.19 -33.07
C LYS A 746 -25.77 35.92 -32.21
N TRP A 747 -25.28 35.91 -30.97
CA TRP A 747 -24.99 34.64 -30.27
C TRP A 747 -25.68 34.42 -28.91
N MET A 748 -26.61 35.29 -28.50
CA MET A 748 -27.40 35.10 -27.26
C MET A 748 -28.70 34.30 -27.45
N THR A 749 -28.64 33.14 -28.12
CA THR A 749 -29.77 32.19 -28.17
C THR A 749 -29.42 30.75 -27.80
N SER A 750 -28.19 30.46 -27.39
CA SER A 750 -27.86 29.22 -26.70
C SER A 750 -26.85 29.49 -25.59
N GLY A 751 -27.29 29.38 -24.34
CA GLY A 751 -26.49 29.64 -23.14
C GLY A 751 -25.40 28.60 -22.87
N LYS A 752 -24.64 28.16 -23.89
CA LYS A 752 -23.50 27.26 -23.76
C LYS A 752 -22.48 27.53 -24.88
N ILE A 753 -21.33 28.12 -24.53
CA ILE A 753 -20.18 28.29 -25.45
C ILE A 753 -19.44 26.94 -25.56
N PRO A 754 -19.19 26.39 -26.76
CA PRO A 754 -18.46 25.14 -26.91
C PRO A 754 -16.94 25.31 -26.79
N LEU A 755 -16.34 24.34 -26.10
CA LEU A 755 -14.90 24.12 -25.88
C LEU A 755 -13.98 24.17 -27.09
N GLN A 756 -14.49 24.03 -28.31
CA GLN A 756 -13.61 24.10 -29.49
C GLN A 756 -12.98 25.50 -29.68
N SER A 757 -13.45 26.49 -28.90
CA SER A 757 -12.86 27.83 -28.81
C SER A 757 -11.98 28.06 -27.57
N LEU A 758 -11.87 27.09 -26.66
CA LEU A 758 -11.14 27.15 -25.39
C LEU A 758 -10.15 25.99 -25.33
N ASN A 759 -8.88 26.25 -25.65
CA ASN A 759 -7.83 25.25 -25.48
C ASN A 759 -7.25 25.32 -24.07
N LEU A 760 -7.70 24.38 -23.24
CA LEU A 760 -7.27 24.08 -21.87
C LEU A 760 -5.75 23.83 -21.75
N TYR A 761 -5.15 24.36 -20.68
CA TYR A 761 -4.00 23.77 -19.99
C TYR A 761 -4.31 23.63 -18.52
#